data_AF-A0AA40HDQ9-F1
#
_entry.id   AF-A0AA40HDQ9-F1
#
_cell.length_a   1.000
_cell.length_b   1.000
_cell.length_c   1.000
_cell.angle_alpha   90.00
_cell.angle_beta   90.00
_cell.angle_gamma   90.00
#
_symmetry.space_group_name_H-M   'P 1'
#
loop_
_entity.id
_entity.type
_entity.pdbx_description
1 polymer ?
#
loop_
_entity_poly.entity_id
_entity_poly.type
_entity_poly.pdbx_seq_one_letter_code
_entity_poly.pdbx_strand_id
1 'polypeptide(L)'
;MASAAQAGKVANGSSWPSGAGMASESRTSVPEDSDQTVNPGGRGEEVVTALSRDLSAAETLKSSASPVRSVVASSRPVKGKAGREAARRRLQLLPVSQAEDPGEVAAEEEEEPLPSVPEEEEEEAAAAAEEERAEAQPLPPVCVSPMRGMWREEKVALFCDEVLRGCKAEDADEAMSNYLSEKLKLKDKWLGVWKTNPELFFLKYEEASIPFVGILVEATCTPRQSSSSCFRVTVSVAEPFSSNIANIPRNLVNEVLEELEHSVPLLEVYPVEGQDSDIHDIALALEVVRFFYDFLWRDWDDEERCDNYTALIEERINLWCDIQDGTIPGPIAQRFKKTLEKYKNKRVELIEYQNNIKEDPSAAEAVECWKKYYEIVMLCELLKMWEDLRLRVHGPFFPRILRRRKGKRDFGKTITHIVAKVMTTDMVKDLSSDTFLQQHDDLDLALDSCYSGDTVVIFPGEYQAVNLALLTDDIIIKGVGKREEIMITSEPSHDSFVVSKAANVKLMHLSLIQQGTVDGIVVVESGHMTLENCVLKCEGTGVCVLTGASLTIKDSEIIGAQGAGVELYPGSTAILERNEIHHCNNFRTNDSSKSILGGVNMKVLPAPKLKMTNNHIYNNNGYGVSILPPTEQFFIVAETCNKGAASGDKKDENRLSKVMQNLNLEMNDNKMEANLKGDIRIATS
;
A
#
# COMPACT_ATOMS: atom_id res chain seq x y z
N MET A 1 33.04 47.92 11.18
CA MET A 1 33.08 48.88 12.31
C MET A 1 31.65 49.23 12.73
N ALA A 2 31.48 50.04 13.78
CA ALA A 2 30.17 50.45 14.37
C ALA A 2 29.14 50.96 13.33
N SER A 3 27.83 51.01 13.62
CA SER A 3 27.21 51.25 14.94
C SER A 3 25.93 50.45 15.22
N ALA A 4 25.43 50.54 16.46
CA ALA A 4 24.19 49.94 16.96
C ALA A 4 23.30 50.99 17.66
N ALA A 5 22.15 50.53 18.19
CA ALA A 5 21.13 51.29 18.93
C ALA A 5 20.28 52.26 18.05
N GLN A 6 19.04 52.62 18.42
CA GLN A 6 18.24 52.30 19.62
C GLN A 6 16.73 52.34 19.30
N ALA A 7 15.89 51.61 20.04
CA ALA A 7 14.43 51.62 19.87
C ALA A 7 13.71 52.15 21.12
N GLY A 8 12.65 52.96 20.94
CA GLY A 8 11.88 53.58 22.02
C GLY A 8 10.39 53.72 21.70
N LYS A 9 9.53 53.59 22.71
CA LYS A 9 8.06 53.65 22.60
C LYS A 9 7.50 55.06 22.78
N VAL A 10 6.47 55.42 22.01
CA VAL A 10 5.29 56.24 22.43
C VAL A 10 4.06 55.73 21.65
N ALA A 11 2.83 55.95 22.13
CA ALA A 11 1.56 55.50 21.52
C ALA A 11 0.47 56.60 21.57
N ASN A 12 -0.65 56.45 20.80
CA ASN A 12 -2.03 56.85 21.19
C ASN A 12 -3.10 56.68 20.08
N GLY A 13 -4.39 56.59 20.49
CA GLY A 13 -5.62 56.66 19.67
C GLY A 13 -6.16 55.28 19.22
N SER A 14 -7.32 54.74 19.63
CA SER A 14 -8.71 55.24 19.79
C SER A 14 -9.41 55.59 18.46
N SER A 15 -10.70 55.29 18.23
CA SER A 15 -11.83 55.03 19.16
C SER A 15 -12.94 54.12 18.58
N TRP A 16 -13.90 53.70 19.42
CA TRP A 16 -15.23 53.14 19.06
C TRP A 16 -16.34 53.96 19.78
N PRO A 17 -17.57 54.08 19.24
CA PRO A 17 -18.67 54.82 19.85
C PRO A 17 -19.53 53.96 20.82
N SER A 18 -20.33 54.62 21.66
CA SER A 18 -21.15 54.01 22.73
C SER A 18 -22.62 54.49 22.73
N GLY A 19 -23.51 53.70 23.33
CA GLY A 19 -24.93 53.98 23.60
C GLY A 19 -25.42 53.14 24.79
N ALA A 20 -26.41 53.60 25.58
CA ALA A 20 -26.58 53.16 26.98
C ALA A 20 -28.03 53.10 27.53
N GLY A 21 -28.18 52.40 28.66
CA GLY A 21 -29.37 52.26 29.54
C GLY A 21 -29.38 50.86 30.20
N MET A 22 -29.26 50.63 31.52
CA MET A 22 -30.10 51.01 32.69
C MET A 22 -31.56 50.52 32.58
N ALA A 23 -32.20 49.85 33.56
CA ALA A 23 -31.78 49.20 34.84
C ALA A 23 -32.87 48.13 35.23
N SER A 24 -33.02 47.48 36.41
CA SER A 24 -32.41 47.49 37.77
C SER A 24 -32.87 46.22 38.56
N GLU A 25 -32.31 45.99 39.77
CA GLU A 25 -32.86 45.32 41.00
C GLU A 25 -33.96 44.23 40.88
N SER A 26 -33.80 42.93 41.24
CA SER A 26 -33.35 42.24 42.48
C SER A 26 -34.46 41.84 43.48
N ARG A 27 -34.62 40.53 43.77
CA ARG A 27 -34.69 39.91 45.14
C ARG A 27 -34.97 38.40 45.12
N THR A 28 -34.65 37.74 46.24
CA THR A 28 -34.80 36.30 46.54
C THR A 28 -35.82 36.05 47.65
N SER A 29 -36.42 34.85 47.69
CA SER A 29 -37.10 34.31 48.89
C SER A 29 -37.31 32.78 48.83
N VAL A 30 -36.99 32.10 49.93
CA VAL A 30 -37.40 30.72 50.31
C VAL A 30 -37.85 30.80 51.79
N PRO A 31 -38.80 29.97 52.27
CA PRO A 31 -38.49 28.84 53.19
C PRO A 31 -39.25 27.53 52.80
N GLU A 32 -38.76 26.31 53.04
CA GLU A 32 -38.55 25.50 54.28
C GLU A 32 -39.81 24.85 54.90
N ASP A 33 -39.79 23.51 54.99
CA ASP A 33 -40.13 22.62 56.14
C ASP A 33 -39.89 21.14 55.67
N SER A 34 -38.96 20.35 56.20
CA SER A 34 -38.98 19.52 57.44
C SER A 34 -39.80 18.20 57.30
N ASP A 35 -39.45 17.04 57.91
CA ASP A 35 -38.39 16.71 58.87
C ASP A 35 -38.02 15.17 58.86
N GLN A 36 -37.08 14.79 59.73
CA GLN A 36 -36.71 13.46 60.26
C GLN A 36 -35.63 12.60 59.57
N THR A 37 -34.85 11.93 60.43
CA THR A 37 -33.58 11.24 60.13
C THR A 37 -33.47 9.90 60.85
N VAL A 38 -32.91 8.88 60.18
CA VAL A 38 -32.14 7.79 60.82
C VAL A 38 -30.96 7.43 59.90
N ASN A 39 -29.79 7.22 60.51
CA ASN A 39 -28.52 6.73 59.93
C ASN A 39 -27.92 5.77 61.01
N PRO A 40 -26.82 5.00 60.80
CA PRO A 40 -25.79 5.12 59.77
C PRO A 40 -25.35 3.82 59.07
N GLY A 41 -24.52 3.94 58.01
CA GLY A 41 -23.51 2.92 57.69
C GLY A 41 -23.07 2.81 56.23
N GLY A 42 -21.89 3.34 55.89
CA GLY A 42 -21.16 3.03 54.64
C GLY A 42 -20.92 4.23 53.70
N ARG A 43 -19.65 4.65 53.58
CA ARG A 43 -19.17 5.43 52.43
C ARG A 43 -18.90 4.46 51.27
N GLY A 44 -19.08 4.83 50.00
CA GLY A 44 -19.65 6.06 49.47
C GLY A 44 -19.28 6.21 47.99
N GLU A 45 -20.26 6.46 47.13
CA GLU A 45 -20.06 6.72 45.69
C GLU A 45 -19.68 8.19 45.48
N GLU A 46 -18.84 8.48 44.47
CA GLU A 46 -18.43 9.84 44.10
C GLU A 46 -18.90 10.15 42.68
N VAL A 47 -19.74 11.19 42.53
CA VAL A 47 -20.40 11.53 41.27
C VAL A 47 -19.56 12.53 40.46
N VAL A 48 -19.33 12.17 39.20
CA VAL A 48 -18.99 13.00 38.04
C VAL A 48 -18.88 14.51 38.34
N THR A 49 -17.64 15.01 38.41
CA THR A 49 -17.32 16.43 38.20
C THR A 49 -16.35 16.58 37.04
N ALA A 50 -16.75 17.31 36.00
CA ALA A 50 -15.87 17.62 34.87
C ALA A 50 -15.00 18.83 35.23
N LEU A 51 -13.67 18.67 35.19
CA LEU A 51 -12.71 19.75 35.45
C LEU A 51 -11.43 19.61 34.62
N SER A 52 -10.80 20.77 34.37
CA SER A 52 -9.40 20.99 33.97
C SER A 52 -8.70 19.95 33.08
N ARG A 53 -8.61 20.28 31.78
CA ARG A 53 -7.76 19.63 30.77
C ARG A 53 -6.30 20.11 30.91
N ASP A 54 -5.53 19.47 31.79
CA ASP A 54 -4.11 19.81 31.99
C ASP A 54 -3.17 19.21 30.94
N LEU A 55 -2.17 19.99 30.55
CA LEU A 55 -1.17 19.68 29.51
C LEU A 55 0.11 19.13 30.13
N SER A 56 0.08 17.90 30.63
CA SER A 56 1.25 17.24 31.24
C SER A 56 1.31 15.73 30.95
N ALA A 57 1.52 15.37 29.69
CA ALA A 57 1.80 13.99 29.26
C ALA A 57 2.96 13.97 28.23
N ALA A 58 4.11 14.54 28.62
CA ALA A 58 5.35 14.44 27.86
C ALA A 58 6.17 13.22 28.33
N GLU A 59 5.54 12.04 28.37
CA GLU A 59 6.28 10.80 28.62
C GLU A 59 7.06 10.40 27.36
N THR A 60 8.34 10.10 27.56
CA THR A 60 9.26 9.81 26.47
C THR A 60 8.99 8.43 25.90
N LEU A 61 8.13 8.35 24.87
CA LEU A 61 7.95 7.16 24.04
C LEU A 61 9.24 6.79 23.30
N LYS A 62 10.16 6.13 24.03
CA LYS A 62 11.18 5.27 23.44
C LYS A 62 10.47 4.07 22.84
N SER A 63 9.97 4.26 21.61
CA SER A 63 9.64 3.18 20.68
C SER A 63 10.81 2.20 20.67
N SER A 64 10.67 1.07 21.34
CA SER A 64 11.61 -0.04 21.22
C SER A 64 11.46 -0.57 19.80
N ALA A 65 12.39 -0.20 18.92
CA ALA A 65 12.36 -0.59 17.52
C ALA A 65 12.44 -2.12 17.41
N SER A 66 11.27 -2.76 17.24
CA SER A 66 11.16 -4.20 16.99
C SER A 66 12.06 -4.54 15.79
N PRO A 67 13.06 -5.43 15.96
CA PRO A 67 13.95 -5.78 14.86
C PRO A 67 13.15 -6.46 13.76
N VAL A 68 13.50 -6.21 12.49
CA VAL A 68 12.74 -6.75 11.35
C VAL A 68 12.76 -8.27 11.37
N ARG A 69 11.58 -8.86 11.64
CA ARG A 69 11.36 -10.31 11.82
C ARG A 69 11.14 -11.06 10.49
N SER A 70 10.82 -10.34 9.41
CA SER A 70 10.68 -10.87 8.05
C SER A 70 12.02 -11.42 7.54
N VAL A 71 11.96 -12.51 6.77
CA VAL A 71 13.10 -13.13 6.09
C VAL A 71 13.29 -12.53 4.69
N VAL A 72 12.19 -12.08 4.05
CA VAL A 72 12.19 -11.66 2.64
C VAL A 72 12.63 -10.20 2.42
N ALA A 73 12.70 -9.34 3.45
CA ALA A 73 13.16 -7.94 3.26
C ALA A 73 13.72 -7.24 4.51
N SER A 74 15.06 -7.11 4.62
CA SER A 74 15.74 -5.94 5.21
C SER A 74 17.27 -6.02 5.08
N SER A 75 17.93 -4.95 4.64
CA SER A 75 19.33 -4.67 5.01
C SER A 75 19.40 -4.47 6.54
N ARG A 76 20.38 -5.08 7.21
CA ARG A 76 20.52 -5.01 8.68
C ARG A 76 21.83 -4.29 9.04
N PRO A 77 21.82 -3.21 9.85
CA PRO A 77 23.03 -2.45 10.17
C PRO A 77 23.96 -3.20 11.13
N VAL A 78 24.83 -4.07 10.60
CA VAL A 78 25.78 -4.85 11.38
C VAL A 78 26.91 -3.97 11.93
N LYS A 79 26.97 -3.79 13.26
CA LYS A 79 28.08 -3.12 13.96
C LYS A 79 29.35 -3.99 13.90
N GLY A 80 30.40 -3.46 13.27
CA GLY A 80 31.74 -4.06 13.28
C GLY A 80 32.61 -3.46 12.17
N LYS A 81 33.55 -2.58 12.51
CA LYS A 81 34.41 -1.91 11.49
C LYS A 81 35.81 -2.50 11.34
N ALA A 82 36.33 -3.17 12.38
CA ALA A 82 37.75 -3.53 12.49
C ALA A 82 38.12 -4.87 11.82
N GLY A 83 37.52 -6.00 12.22
CA GLY A 83 37.87 -7.35 11.73
C GLY A 83 37.81 -7.43 10.20
N ARG A 84 36.66 -7.05 9.64
CA ARG A 84 36.41 -6.80 8.20
C ARG A 84 37.55 -6.14 7.41
N GLU A 85 38.42 -5.32 8.00
CA GLU A 85 39.46 -4.59 7.25
C GLU A 85 40.66 -5.47 6.84
N ALA A 86 40.86 -6.63 7.49
CA ALA A 86 41.81 -7.64 7.06
C ALA A 86 41.26 -8.46 5.87
N ALA A 87 40.07 -9.07 6.04
CA ALA A 87 39.36 -9.83 5.01
C ALA A 87 39.23 -9.06 3.67
N ARG A 88 38.93 -7.76 3.76
CA ARG A 88 38.78 -6.81 2.64
C ARG A 88 39.92 -6.80 1.62
N ARG A 89 41.14 -7.19 1.98
CA ARG A 89 42.29 -7.18 1.04
C ARG A 89 42.37 -8.41 0.14
N ARG A 90 41.87 -9.57 0.58
CA ARG A 90 42.03 -10.84 -0.16
C ARG A 90 41.16 -10.92 -1.42
N LEU A 91 39.89 -10.50 -1.34
CA LEU A 91 38.94 -10.54 -2.48
C LEU A 91 39.25 -9.56 -3.63
N GLN A 92 40.22 -8.64 -3.50
CA GLN A 92 40.57 -7.70 -4.56
C GLN A 92 41.71 -8.19 -5.48
N LEU A 93 42.29 -9.37 -5.21
CA LEU A 93 43.50 -9.88 -5.86
C LEU A 93 43.28 -11.21 -6.59
N LEU A 94 42.31 -11.22 -7.51
CA LEU A 94 42.14 -12.27 -8.53
C LEU A 94 42.15 -11.62 -9.92
N PRO A 95 43.26 -11.73 -10.70
CA PRO A 95 43.34 -11.10 -12.02
C PRO A 95 42.44 -11.80 -13.06
N VAL A 96 41.72 -11.00 -13.85
CA VAL A 96 41.12 -11.48 -15.10
C VAL A 96 42.24 -11.68 -16.12
N SER A 97 42.42 -12.91 -16.59
CA SER A 97 43.39 -13.22 -17.64
C SER A 97 42.92 -12.72 -19.01
N GLN A 98 43.59 -11.69 -19.52
CA GLN A 98 43.61 -11.37 -20.95
C GLN A 98 45.05 -11.44 -21.44
N ALA A 99 45.24 -12.02 -22.63
CA ALA A 99 46.54 -12.25 -23.23
C ALA A 99 46.80 -11.25 -24.36
N GLU A 100 47.98 -10.64 -24.38
CA GLU A 100 48.66 -10.15 -25.58
C GLU A 100 50.17 -10.03 -25.28
N ASP A 101 51.00 -9.98 -26.33
CA ASP A 101 52.44 -10.29 -26.34
C ASP A 101 53.14 -9.45 -27.44
N PRO A 102 54.48 -9.30 -27.48
CA PRO A 102 55.43 -8.80 -26.48
C PRO A 102 55.96 -7.37 -26.81
N GLY A 103 56.71 -6.73 -25.90
CA GLY A 103 57.02 -5.29 -26.01
C GLY A 103 58.38 -4.74 -25.49
N GLU A 104 59.46 -5.53 -25.53
CA GLU A 104 60.90 -5.10 -25.62
C GLU A 104 61.57 -4.15 -24.57
N VAL A 105 62.90 -4.32 -24.42
CA VAL A 105 63.92 -3.44 -23.76
C VAL A 105 63.99 -3.39 -22.21
N ALA A 106 64.64 -4.41 -21.67
CA ALA A 106 65.70 -4.40 -20.64
C ALA A 106 65.93 -3.20 -19.69
N ALA A 107 66.01 -3.53 -18.39
CA ALA A 107 67.01 -3.01 -17.46
C ALA A 107 67.50 -4.17 -16.56
N GLU A 108 68.80 -4.23 -16.27
CA GLU A 108 69.45 -5.29 -15.47
C GLU A 108 69.67 -4.79 -14.03
N GLU A 109 69.23 -5.52 -13.00
CA GLU A 109 69.82 -5.49 -11.65
C GLU A 109 69.83 -6.91 -11.05
N GLU A 110 70.82 -7.18 -10.19
CA GLU A 110 71.47 -8.48 -9.95
C GLU A 110 70.67 -9.51 -9.10
N GLU A 111 70.88 -10.81 -9.36
CA GLU A 111 70.52 -11.89 -8.43
C GLU A 111 71.58 -12.08 -7.33
N GLU A 112 71.15 -12.27 -6.07
CA GLU A 112 71.91 -13.04 -5.07
C GLU A 112 71.11 -14.31 -4.67
N PRO A 113 71.76 -15.44 -4.37
CA PRO A 113 71.11 -16.75 -4.35
C PRO A 113 70.33 -17.06 -3.06
N LEU A 114 69.13 -17.61 -3.22
CA LEU A 114 68.37 -18.22 -2.14
C LEU A 114 68.96 -19.57 -1.70
N PRO A 115 68.96 -19.90 -0.39
CA PRO A 115 69.20 -21.27 0.07
C PRO A 115 67.96 -22.14 -0.20
N SER A 116 68.18 -23.40 -0.59
CA SER A 116 67.11 -24.36 -0.86
C SER A 116 66.37 -24.77 0.43
N VAL A 117 65.07 -24.55 0.45
CA VAL A 117 64.10 -25.12 1.41
C VAL A 117 63.89 -26.62 1.06
N PRO A 118 63.68 -27.53 2.03
CA PRO A 118 63.44 -28.94 1.74
C PRO A 118 62.09 -29.19 1.05
N GLU A 119 62.06 -30.15 0.13
CA GLU A 119 60.91 -30.51 -0.72
C GLU A 119 59.63 -30.87 0.09
N GLU A 120 59.78 -31.34 1.34
CA GLU A 120 58.66 -31.66 2.25
C GLU A 120 57.85 -30.41 2.67
N GLU A 121 58.48 -29.24 2.84
CA GLU A 121 57.76 -27.98 3.13
C GLU A 121 57.07 -27.41 1.88
N GLU A 122 57.58 -27.70 0.68
CA GLU A 122 56.91 -27.35 -0.58
C GLU A 122 55.69 -28.26 -0.85
N GLU A 123 55.71 -29.55 -0.52
CA GLU A 123 54.52 -30.41 -0.63
C GLU A 123 53.41 -30.00 0.36
N GLU A 124 53.72 -29.70 1.63
CA GLU A 124 52.68 -29.19 2.56
C GLU A 124 52.14 -27.81 2.13
N ALA A 125 52.99 -26.90 1.66
CA ALA A 125 52.56 -25.60 1.15
C ALA A 125 51.75 -25.71 -0.15
N ALA A 126 52.10 -26.63 -1.05
CA ALA A 126 51.35 -26.89 -2.28
C ALA A 126 49.99 -27.54 -1.98
N ALA A 127 49.93 -28.51 -1.06
CA ALA A 127 48.67 -29.13 -0.63
C ALA A 127 47.72 -28.10 0.02
N ALA A 128 48.24 -27.25 0.90
CA ALA A 128 47.47 -26.14 1.47
C ALA A 128 47.00 -25.12 0.42
N ALA A 129 47.83 -24.87 -0.60
CA ALA A 129 47.49 -23.97 -1.72
C ALA A 129 46.49 -24.59 -2.72
N GLU A 130 46.43 -25.91 -2.87
CA GLU A 130 45.35 -26.60 -3.60
C GLU A 130 44.05 -26.61 -2.78
N GLU A 131 44.12 -26.78 -1.45
CA GLU A 131 42.96 -26.70 -0.57
C GLU A 131 42.36 -25.28 -0.52
N GLU A 132 43.19 -24.21 -0.55
CA GLU A 132 42.71 -22.83 -0.71
C GLU A 132 42.18 -22.52 -2.14
N ARG A 133 42.37 -23.44 -3.11
CA ARG A 133 41.88 -23.34 -4.50
C ARG A 133 40.65 -24.19 -4.82
N ALA A 134 40.16 -24.99 -3.88
CA ALA A 134 39.01 -25.86 -4.11
C ALA A 134 37.72 -25.04 -4.31
N GLU A 135 37.18 -25.04 -5.52
CA GLU A 135 35.88 -24.42 -5.83
C GLU A 135 34.76 -25.05 -4.98
N ALA A 136 33.86 -24.22 -4.44
CA ALA A 136 32.74 -24.67 -3.62
C ALA A 136 31.76 -25.50 -4.45
N GLN A 137 31.38 -26.67 -3.95
CA GLN A 137 30.45 -27.57 -4.64
C GLN A 137 29.04 -26.95 -4.74
N PRO A 138 28.25 -27.29 -5.78
CA PRO A 138 26.88 -26.79 -5.88
C PRO A 138 26.03 -27.28 -4.69
N LEU A 139 25.23 -26.36 -4.12
CA LEU A 139 24.34 -26.69 -3.01
C LEU A 139 23.37 -27.83 -3.34
N PRO A 140 23.10 -28.74 -2.38
CA PRO A 140 22.04 -29.73 -2.52
C PRO A 140 20.65 -29.06 -2.49
N PRO A 141 19.61 -29.73 -3.02
CA PRO A 141 18.23 -29.22 -2.97
C PRO A 141 17.74 -29.08 -1.52
N VAL A 142 16.88 -28.08 -1.28
CA VAL A 142 16.26 -27.80 0.02
C VAL A 142 14.76 -27.99 -0.04
N CYS A 143 14.16 -28.44 1.06
CA CYS A 143 12.75 -28.81 1.14
C CYS A 143 11.83 -27.70 0.59
N VAL A 144 11.05 -28.05 -0.44
CA VAL A 144 10.12 -27.13 -1.11
C VAL A 144 8.96 -26.72 -0.19
N SER A 145 8.60 -25.44 -0.20
CA SER A 145 7.54 -24.86 0.63
C SER A 145 6.14 -25.43 0.32
N PRO A 146 5.50 -26.16 1.27
CA PRO A 146 4.16 -26.73 1.07
C PRO A 146 3.04 -25.69 1.21
N MET A 147 3.32 -24.52 1.82
CA MET A 147 2.32 -23.50 2.15
C MET A 147 1.53 -22.99 0.94
N ARG A 148 2.13 -22.99 -0.27
CA ARG A 148 1.43 -22.63 -1.53
C ARG A 148 0.39 -23.68 -1.96
N GLY A 149 0.56 -24.95 -1.58
CA GLY A 149 -0.33 -26.05 -1.94
C GLY A 149 -1.48 -26.31 -0.97
N MET A 150 -1.34 -25.94 0.31
CA MET A 150 -2.40 -26.11 1.33
C MET A 150 -3.67 -25.33 0.99
N TRP A 151 -4.83 -25.88 1.35
CA TRP A 151 -6.12 -25.20 1.20
C TRP A 151 -6.27 -24.02 2.17
N ARG A 152 -7.27 -23.17 1.93
CA ARG A 152 -7.56 -21.97 2.73
C ARG A 152 -7.93 -22.35 4.17
N GLU A 153 -8.83 -23.30 4.32
CA GLU A 153 -9.32 -23.83 5.61
C GLU A 153 -8.19 -24.49 6.43
N GLU A 154 -7.31 -25.25 5.77
CA GLU A 154 -6.13 -25.89 6.41
C GLU A 154 -5.16 -24.85 6.99
N LYS A 155 -4.93 -23.72 6.30
CA LYS A 155 -4.10 -22.63 6.83
C LYS A 155 -4.73 -21.97 8.06
N VAL A 156 -6.04 -21.74 8.04
CA VAL A 156 -6.76 -21.12 9.16
C VAL A 156 -6.70 -22.02 10.38
N ALA A 157 -7.01 -23.31 10.25
CA ALA A 157 -6.91 -24.28 11.34
C ALA A 157 -5.48 -24.36 11.92
N LEU A 158 -4.46 -24.45 11.05
CA LEU A 158 -3.07 -24.50 11.48
C LEU A 158 -2.67 -23.24 12.30
N PHE A 159 -2.92 -22.04 11.80
CA PHE A 159 -2.51 -20.84 12.51
C PHE A 159 -3.38 -20.52 13.73
N CYS A 160 -4.70 -20.61 13.61
CA CYS A 160 -5.62 -20.19 14.67
C CYS A 160 -5.79 -21.28 15.75
N ASP A 161 -5.99 -22.54 15.37
CA ASP A 161 -6.33 -23.63 16.28
C ASP A 161 -5.09 -24.41 16.78
N GLU A 162 -4.06 -24.60 15.95
CA GLU A 162 -2.87 -25.36 16.35
C GLU A 162 -1.71 -24.51 16.88
N VAL A 163 -1.39 -23.37 16.26
CA VAL A 163 -0.23 -22.54 16.61
C VAL A 163 -0.57 -21.45 17.63
N LEU A 164 -1.49 -20.53 17.31
CA LEU A 164 -1.78 -19.35 18.14
C LEU A 164 -2.75 -19.66 19.29
N ARG A 165 -3.72 -20.56 19.10
CA ARG A 165 -4.65 -21.06 20.16
C ARG A 165 -5.41 -19.96 20.90
N GLY A 166 -5.70 -18.84 20.24
CA GLY A 166 -6.34 -17.67 20.85
C GLY A 166 -5.41 -16.81 21.72
N CYS A 167 -4.09 -16.91 21.57
CA CYS A 167 -3.15 -15.95 22.15
C CYS A 167 -3.38 -14.52 21.60
N LYS A 168 -2.85 -13.51 22.29
CA LYS A 168 -2.84 -12.14 21.77
C LYS A 168 -1.68 -11.93 20.81
N ALA A 169 -1.67 -10.77 20.16
CA ALA A 169 -0.52 -10.29 19.39
C ALA A 169 0.76 -10.14 20.25
N GLU A 170 0.64 -9.62 21.47
CA GLU A 170 1.77 -9.47 22.42
C GLU A 170 2.40 -10.82 22.82
N ASP A 171 1.66 -11.93 22.69
CA ASP A 171 2.11 -13.30 23.01
C ASP A 171 2.58 -14.08 21.75
N ALA A 172 2.40 -13.54 20.54
CA ALA A 172 2.53 -14.30 19.29
C ALA A 172 3.96 -14.81 19.01
N ASP A 173 4.98 -14.02 19.38
CA ASP A 173 6.39 -14.44 19.33
C ASP A 173 6.65 -15.65 20.24
N GLU A 174 5.98 -15.75 21.40
CA GLU A 174 6.08 -16.91 22.29
C GLU A 174 5.33 -18.12 21.72
N ALA A 175 4.16 -17.92 21.13
CA ALA A 175 3.41 -19.00 20.46
C ALA A 175 4.23 -19.64 19.31
N MET A 176 4.84 -18.81 18.44
CA MET A 176 5.77 -19.27 17.39
C MET A 176 7.01 -19.95 17.99
N SER A 177 7.55 -19.42 19.10
CA SER A 177 8.71 -19.98 19.80
C SER A 177 8.42 -21.38 20.36
N ASN A 178 7.26 -21.56 20.98
CA ASN A 178 6.81 -22.83 21.52
C ASN A 178 6.52 -23.86 20.41
N TYR A 179 5.84 -23.46 19.33
CA TYR A 179 5.57 -24.32 18.17
C TYR A 179 6.85 -24.87 17.52
N LEU A 180 7.83 -24.00 17.21
CA LEU A 180 9.11 -24.46 16.67
C LEU A 180 9.90 -25.28 17.70
N SER A 181 9.88 -24.93 18.98
CA SER A 181 10.59 -25.68 20.02
C SER A 181 10.06 -27.10 20.21
N GLU A 182 8.75 -27.35 20.04
CA GLU A 182 8.19 -28.70 20.02
C GLU A 182 8.70 -29.53 18.83
N LYS A 183 8.79 -28.91 17.65
CA LYS A 183 9.23 -29.58 16.40
C LYS A 183 10.74 -29.83 16.35
N LEU A 184 11.56 -28.92 16.87
CA LEU A 184 13.02 -29.05 16.90
C LEU A 184 13.52 -30.12 17.89
N LYS A 185 12.73 -30.45 18.94
CA LYS A 185 13.04 -31.57 19.88
C LYS A 185 13.14 -32.94 19.21
N LEU A 186 12.69 -33.07 17.96
CA LEU A 186 12.81 -34.32 17.20
C LEU A 186 14.24 -34.59 16.70
N LYS A 187 15.09 -33.56 16.56
CA LYS A 187 16.45 -33.72 16.01
C LYS A 187 17.45 -32.67 16.50
N ASP A 188 18.47 -33.13 17.24
CA ASP A 188 19.56 -32.27 17.74
C ASP A 188 20.44 -31.69 16.61
N LYS A 189 20.58 -32.43 15.50
CA LYS A 189 21.48 -32.11 14.37
C LYS A 189 20.87 -32.46 13.01
N TRP A 190 21.03 -31.57 12.03
CA TRP A 190 20.53 -31.74 10.65
C TRP A 190 21.30 -30.87 9.65
N LEU A 191 21.33 -31.28 8.37
CA LEU A 191 21.96 -30.48 7.30
C LEU A 191 20.99 -29.45 6.73
N GLY A 192 21.47 -28.22 6.55
CA GLY A 192 20.70 -27.11 6.00
C GLY A 192 21.56 -26.16 5.17
N VAL A 193 20.92 -25.43 4.26
CA VAL A 193 21.54 -24.29 3.57
C VAL A 193 21.22 -23.03 4.36
N TRP A 194 22.23 -22.41 4.95
CA TRP A 194 22.11 -21.04 5.47
C TRP A 194 22.11 -20.07 4.28
N LYS A 195 21.00 -19.34 4.09
CA LYS A 195 20.83 -18.32 3.06
C LYS A 195 20.77 -16.94 3.72
N THR A 196 21.74 -16.08 3.42
CA THR A 196 21.88 -14.79 4.09
C THR A 196 22.17 -13.64 3.13
N ASN A 197 22.12 -12.40 3.63
CA ASN A 197 22.24 -11.18 2.83
C ASN A 197 23.69 -11.04 2.26
N PRO A 198 23.87 -10.76 0.95
CA PRO A 198 25.18 -10.55 0.35
C PRO A 198 26.03 -9.43 0.99
N GLU A 199 25.43 -8.46 1.66
CA GLU A 199 26.11 -7.42 2.46
C GLU A 199 27.08 -7.97 3.53
N LEU A 200 26.88 -9.22 3.99
CA LEU A 200 27.81 -9.87 4.92
C LEU A 200 29.15 -10.25 4.25
N PHE A 201 29.17 -10.42 2.93
CA PHE A 201 30.32 -10.91 2.17
C PHE A 201 30.86 -9.87 1.15
N PHE A 202 30.02 -8.96 0.66
CA PHE A 202 30.35 -8.06 -0.45
C PHE A 202 30.07 -6.58 -0.13
N LEU A 203 31.10 -5.73 -0.29
CA LEU A 203 30.99 -4.27 -0.12
C LEU A 203 30.41 -3.54 -1.35
N LYS A 204 30.45 -4.19 -2.51
CA LYS A 204 29.85 -3.75 -3.77
C LYS A 204 29.39 -4.99 -4.51
N TYR A 205 28.09 -5.10 -4.74
CA TYR A 205 27.47 -6.09 -5.60
C TYR A 205 26.32 -5.40 -6.33
N GLU A 206 25.93 -5.90 -7.50
CA GLU A 206 24.65 -5.53 -8.10
C GLU A 206 23.59 -6.46 -7.52
N GLU A 207 22.57 -5.93 -6.85
CA GLU A 207 21.54 -6.71 -6.15
C GLU A 207 20.80 -7.68 -7.09
N ALA A 208 20.72 -7.34 -8.38
CA ALA A 208 20.17 -8.20 -9.43
C ALA A 208 21.07 -9.41 -9.83
N SER A 209 22.34 -9.45 -9.40
CA SER A 209 23.29 -10.51 -9.77
C SER A 209 23.51 -11.56 -8.68
N ILE A 210 23.34 -11.20 -7.39
CA ILE A 210 23.46 -12.13 -6.25
C ILE A 210 22.27 -11.88 -5.30
N PRO A 211 21.19 -12.67 -5.34
CA PRO A 211 20.02 -12.45 -4.48
C PRO A 211 20.20 -12.93 -3.03
N PHE A 212 21.12 -13.86 -2.77
CA PHE A 212 21.53 -14.32 -1.45
C PHE A 212 22.88 -15.05 -1.53
N VAL A 213 23.60 -15.14 -0.42
CA VAL A 213 24.72 -16.07 -0.25
C VAL A 213 24.19 -17.31 0.46
N GLY A 214 24.36 -18.47 -0.17
CA GLY A 214 23.92 -19.78 0.33
C GLY A 214 25.13 -20.65 0.66
N ILE A 215 25.18 -21.19 1.87
CA ILE A 215 26.29 -22.03 2.38
C ILE A 215 25.69 -23.29 3.02
N LEU A 216 26.26 -24.46 2.72
CA LEU A 216 25.87 -25.72 3.37
C LEU A 216 26.45 -25.81 4.79
N VAL A 217 25.58 -25.99 5.78
CA VAL A 217 25.92 -26.04 7.20
C VAL A 217 25.26 -27.23 7.90
N GLU A 218 25.91 -27.73 8.94
CA GLU A 218 25.27 -28.58 9.95
C GLU A 218 24.69 -27.68 11.03
N ALA A 219 23.37 -27.72 11.21
CA ALA A 219 22.67 -26.98 12.24
C ALA A 219 22.55 -27.84 13.50
N THR A 220 23.02 -27.31 14.64
CA THR A 220 22.92 -27.94 15.96
C THR A 220 21.93 -27.17 16.85
N CYS A 221 20.81 -27.80 17.14
CA CYS A 221 19.70 -27.24 17.93
C CYS A 221 19.94 -27.45 19.44
N THR A 222 20.70 -26.55 20.07
CA THR A 222 20.83 -26.53 21.54
C THR A 222 19.59 -25.88 22.19
N PRO A 223 18.85 -26.56 23.08
CA PRO A 223 17.69 -25.99 23.77
C PRO A 223 18.15 -25.01 24.87
N ARG A 224 18.42 -23.76 24.48
CA ARG A 224 18.82 -22.69 25.41
C ARG A 224 17.61 -22.20 26.22
N GLN A 225 17.73 -22.16 27.54
CA GLN A 225 16.70 -21.66 28.46
C GLN A 225 16.65 -20.12 28.51
N SER A 226 16.73 -19.46 27.34
CA SER A 226 16.77 -18.00 27.20
C SER A 226 15.41 -17.45 26.82
N SER A 227 14.83 -16.59 27.67
CA SER A 227 13.53 -15.92 27.47
C SER A 227 13.58 -14.78 26.44
N SER A 228 14.18 -15.03 25.27
CA SER A 228 14.39 -14.05 24.20
C SER A 228 13.88 -14.62 22.87
N SER A 229 12.89 -13.98 22.25
CA SER A 229 12.18 -14.45 21.04
C SER A 229 13.01 -14.45 19.73
N CYS A 230 14.34 -14.45 19.81
CA CYS A 230 15.21 -14.52 18.64
C CYS A 230 15.63 -15.96 18.38
N PHE A 231 14.98 -16.60 17.40
CA PHE A 231 15.33 -17.93 16.90
C PHE A 231 16.76 -17.96 16.36
N ARG A 232 17.73 -18.33 17.18
CA ARG A 232 19.12 -18.57 16.76
C ARG A 232 19.50 -20.03 16.91
N VAL A 233 20.18 -20.56 15.91
CA VAL A 233 20.74 -21.91 15.88
C VAL A 233 22.26 -21.84 15.80
N THR A 234 22.95 -22.81 16.39
CA THR A 234 24.41 -22.93 16.25
C THR A 234 24.70 -23.70 14.96
N VAL A 235 25.62 -23.21 14.14
CA VAL A 235 25.98 -23.80 12.85
C VAL A 235 27.48 -23.99 12.70
N SER A 236 27.86 -25.04 11.96
CA SER A 236 29.22 -25.25 11.46
C SER A 236 29.17 -25.54 9.96
N VAL A 237 30.19 -25.14 9.22
CA VAL A 237 30.34 -25.53 7.80
C VAL A 237 30.33 -27.06 7.71
N ALA A 238 29.53 -27.62 6.79
CA ALA A 238 29.45 -29.06 6.58
C ALA A 238 30.28 -29.51 5.37
N GLU A 239 30.66 -30.79 5.36
CA GLU A 239 31.35 -31.40 4.22
C GLU A 239 30.39 -32.14 3.28
N PRO A 240 30.61 -32.08 1.95
CA PRO A 240 31.63 -31.27 1.27
C PRO A 240 31.26 -29.78 1.28
N PHE A 241 32.27 -28.91 1.40
CA PHE A 241 32.08 -27.45 1.31
C PHE A 241 31.30 -27.06 0.05
N SER A 242 30.10 -26.52 0.24
CA SER A 242 29.14 -26.25 -0.84
C SER A 242 28.52 -24.85 -0.74
N SER A 243 28.37 -24.17 -1.87
CA SER A 243 27.79 -22.83 -2.00
C SER A 243 27.06 -22.60 -3.32
N ASN A 244 26.21 -21.56 -3.39
CA ASN A 244 25.69 -21.05 -4.67
C ASN A 244 26.71 -20.16 -5.40
N ILE A 245 27.82 -19.78 -4.76
CA ILE A 245 28.92 -19.00 -5.34
C ILE A 245 30.16 -19.90 -5.36
N ALA A 246 30.50 -20.45 -6.53
CA ALA A 246 31.62 -21.40 -6.67
C ALA A 246 32.96 -20.86 -6.14
N ASN A 247 33.20 -19.56 -6.30
CA ASN A 247 34.48 -18.92 -5.94
C ASN A 247 34.45 -18.25 -4.55
N ILE A 248 33.57 -18.66 -3.64
CA ILE A 248 33.56 -18.13 -2.26
C ILE A 248 34.67 -18.78 -1.42
N PRO A 249 35.62 -18.01 -0.84
CA PRO A 249 36.70 -18.62 -0.06
C PRO A 249 36.17 -19.22 1.24
N ARG A 250 36.51 -20.49 1.52
CA ARG A 250 36.16 -21.16 2.79
C ARG A 250 36.65 -20.38 4.02
N ASN A 251 37.85 -19.80 3.94
CA ASN A 251 38.43 -18.97 4.99
C ASN A 251 37.56 -17.74 5.32
N LEU A 252 36.97 -17.09 4.31
CA LEU A 252 36.05 -15.96 4.51
C LEU A 252 34.72 -16.40 5.17
N VAL A 253 34.21 -17.58 4.82
CA VAL A 253 33.00 -18.16 5.46
C VAL A 253 33.27 -18.43 6.94
N ASN A 254 34.44 -18.97 7.29
CA ASN A 254 34.84 -19.18 8.67
C ASN A 254 35.00 -17.85 9.42
N GLU A 255 35.70 -16.86 8.87
CA GLU A 255 35.86 -15.52 9.45
C GLU A 255 34.49 -14.85 9.74
N VAL A 256 33.50 -14.98 8.84
CA VAL A 256 32.14 -14.45 9.03
C VAL A 256 31.35 -15.25 10.09
N LEU A 257 31.49 -16.57 10.15
CA LEU A 257 30.85 -17.38 11.20
C LEU A 257 31.49 -17.13 12.57
N GLU A 258 32.78 -16.81 12.65
CA GLU A 258 33.44 -16.35 13.87
C GLU A 258 32.95 -14.97 14.32
N GLU A 259 32.82 -13.97 13.43
CA GLU A 259 32.18 -12.68 13.73
C GLU A 259 30.71 -12.83 14.21
N LEU A 260 30.06 -13.97 13.91
CA LEU A 260 28.69 -14.32 14.32
C LEU A 260 28.60 -15.31 15.50
N GLU A 261 29.70 -15.62 16.18
CA GLU A 261 29.77 -16.59 17.29
C GLU A 261 29.22 -18.00 16.93
N HIS A 262 29.40 -18.41 15.68
CA HIS A 262 28.82 -19.63 15.08
C HIS A 262 27.29 -19.73 15.27
N SER A 263 26.60 -18.59 15.39
CA SER A 263 25.18 -18.50 15.70
C SER A 263 24.46 -17.68 14.65
N VAL A 264 23.53 -18.29 13.91
CA VAL A 264 22.77 -17.64 12.83
C VAL A 264 21.26 -17.67 13.11
N PRO A 265 20.46 -16.76 12.53
CA PRO A 265 19.01 -16.83 12.63
C PRO A 265 18.49 -18.13 12.00
N LEU A 266 17.73 -18.91 12.76
CA LEU A 266 17.21 -20.21 12.34
C LEU A 266 16.33 -20.13 11.08
N LEU A 267 15.56 -19.04 10.93
CA LEU A 267 14.73 -18.81 9.75
C LEU A 267 15.54 -18.51 8.47
N GLU A 268 16.85 -18.24 8.57
CA GLU A 268 17.78 -18.19 7.43
C GLU A 268 18.29 -19.58 7.01
N VAL A 269 18.06 -20.64 7.78
CA VAL A 269 18.56 -22.00 7.51
C VAL A 269 17.46 -22.91 6.94
N TYR A 270 17.68 -23.44 5.74
CA TYR A 270 16.71 -24.24 4.97
C TYR A 270 17.14 -25.72 4.94
N PRO A 271 16.38 -26.66 5.55
CA PRO A 271 16.76 -28.07 5.57
C PRO A 271 16.93 -28.69 4.17
N VAL A 272 17.94 -29.54 4.02
CA VAL A 272 18.26 -30.27 2.77
C VAL A 272 17.31 -31.45 2.55
N GLU A 273 16.91 -31.69 1.29
CA GLU A 273 16.01 -32.80 0.94
C GLU A 273 16.65 -34.18 1.09
N GLY A 274 15.82 -35.23 1.20
CA GLY A 274 16.28 -36.63 1.27
C GLY A 274 16.80 -37.08 2.65
N GLN A 275 16.75 -36.21 3.66
CA GLN A 275 17.01 -36.53 5.06
C GLN A 275 15.79 -37.23 5.74
N ASP A 276 15.95 -37.60 7.01
CA ASP A 276 14.93 -38.29 7.83
C ASP A 276 13.57 -37.55 7.89
N SER A 277 12.48 -38.29 8.17
CA SER A 277 11.12 -37.76 8.33
C SER A 277 11.03 -36.58 9.31
N ASP A 278 11.78 -36.66 10.40
CA ASP A 278 11.83 -35.63 11.45
C ASP A 278 12.28 -34.26 10.88
N ILE A 279 13.14 -34.29 9.86
CA ILE A 279 13.71 -33.10 9.22
C ILE A 279 12.74 -32.53 8.18
N HIS A 280 11.85 -33.34 7.61
CA HIS A 280 10.70 -32.83 6.85
C HIS A 280 9.70 -32.09 7.76
N ASP A 281 9.44 -32.63 8.96
CA ASP A 281 8.61 -31.98 9.97
C ASP A 281 9.21 -30.64 10.48
N ILE A 282 10.54 -30.59 10.65
CA ILE A 282 11.28 -29.35 10.96
C ILE A 282 11.20 -28.37 9.78
N ALA A 283 11.35 -28.83 8.53
CA ALA A 283 11.24 -27.97 7.34
C ALA A 283 9.83 -27.35 7.23
N LEU A 284 8.78 -28.14 7.41
CA LEU A 284 7.40 -27.67 7.47
C LEU A 284 7.23 -26.61 8.57
N ALA A 285 7.73 -26.88 9.79
CA ALA A 285 7.60 -25.95 10.91
C ALA A 285 8.31 -24.60 10.65
N LEU A 286 9.49 -24.63 10.02
CA LEU A 286 10.22 -23.42 9.61
C LEU A 286 9.46 -22.63 8.53
N GLU A 287 8.87 -23.30 7.54
CA GLU A 287 8.05 -22.66 6.50
C GLU A 287 6.77 -22.03 7.04
N VAL A 288 6.14 -22.64 8.06
CA VAL A 288 4.97 -22.08 8.77
C VAL A 288 5.33 -20.77 9.47
N VAL A 289 6.46 -20.72 10.18
CA VAL A 289 6.89 -19.50 10.89
C VAL A 289 7.45 -18.43 9.94
N ARG A 290 8.12 -18.80 8.84
CA ARG A 290 8.44 -17.88 7.74
C ARG A 290 7.17 -17.25 7.16
N PHE A 291 6.20 -18.07 6.80
CA PHE A 291 4.92 -17.61 6.25
C PHE A 291 4.21 -16.64 7.20
N PHE A 292 4.25 -16.91 8.51
CA PHE A 292 3.75 -15.98 9.52
C PHE A 292 4.45 -14.62 9.45
N TYR A 293 5.78 -14.56 9.61
CA TYR A 293 6.49 -13.27 9.67
C TYR A 293 6.58 -12.52 8.33
N ASP A 294 6.51 -13.21 7.19
CA ASP A 294 6.56 -12.58 5.86
C ASP A 294 5.19 -12.13 5.33
N PHE A 295 4.08 -12.80 5.71
CA PHE A 295 2.74 -12.52 5.16
C PHE A 295 1.64 -12.20 6.18
N LEU A 296 1.70 -12.71 7.42
CA LEU A 296 0.61 -12.59 8.41
C LEU A 296 0.90 -11.59 9.53
N TRP A 297 2.11 -11.58 10.08
CA TRP A 297 2.55 -10.61 11.07
C TRP A 297 2.53 -9.19 10.50
N ARG A 298 2.22 -8.21 11.35
CA ARG A 298 2.57 -6.81 11.13
C ARG A 298 3.26 -6.32 12.39
N ASP A 299 4.35 -5.59 12.25
CA ASP A 299 5.05 -4.96 13.37
C ASP A 299 4.27 -3.78 14.04
N TRP A 300 2.97 -3.65 13.77
CA TRP A 300 2.02 -2.84 14.55
C TRP A 300 1.04 -3.69 15.37
N ASP A 301 1.06 -5.02 15.23
CA ASP A 301 0.22 -5.96 15.99
C ASP A 301 0.54 -5.91 17.49
N ASP A 302 1.82 -5.73 17.85
CA ASP A 302 2.30 -5.56 19.23
C ASP A 302 2.26 -4.10 19.73
N GLU A 303 1.94 -3.13 18.87
CA GLU A 303 1.73 -1.71 19.26
C GLU A 303 0.29 -1.41 19.69
N GLU A 304 -0.69 -2.21 19.27
CA GLU A 304 -2.13 -1.97 19.49
C GLU A 304 -2.86 -3.17 20.12
N ARG A 305 -3.82 -2.91 21.00
CA ARG A 305 -4.63 -3.98 21.63
C ARG A 305 -5.66 -4.54 20.65
N CYS A 306 -5.42 -5.76 20.19
CA CYS A 306 -6.40 -6.55 19.43
C CYS A 306 -7.18 -7.50 20.36
N ASP A 307 -8.50 -7.30 20.47
CA ASP A 307 -9.37 -8.15 21.32
C ASP A 307 -9.57 -9.58 20.77
N ASN A 308 -9.32 -9.81 19.47
CA ASN A 308 -9.40 -11.12 18.82
C ASN A 308 -8.35 -11.26 17.71
N TYR A 309 -7.13 -11.62 18.10
CA TYR A 309 -6.00 -11.74 17.18
C TYR A 309 -6.13 -12.90 16.18
N THR A 310 -6.79 -14.00 16.56
CA THR A 310 -6.97 -15.15 15.66
C THR A 310 -7.91 -14.82 14.49
N ALA A 311 -9.00 -14.08 14.70
CA ALA A 311 -9.84 -13.60 13.61
C ALA A 311 -9.10 -12.62 12.68
N LEU A 312 -8.21 -11.77 13.21
CA LEU A 312 -7.37 -10.89 12.38
C LEU A 312 -6.39 -11.68 11.51
N ILE A 313 -5.82 -12.77 12.05
CA ILE A 313 -4.93 -13.68 11.31
C ILE A 313 -5.70 -14.47 10.25
N GLU A 314 -6.90 -14.97 10.55
CA GLU A 314 -7.80 -15.59 9.56
C GLU A 314 -8.06 -14.63 8.37
N GLU A 315 -8.36 -13.36 8.64
CA GLU A 315 -8.64 -12.41 7.56
C GLU A 315 -7.40 -12.02 6.76
N ARG A 316 -6.21 -12.09 7.33
CA ARG A 316 -4.94 -11.97 6.60
C ARG A 316 -4.62 -13.21 5.76
N ILE A 317 -4.96 -14.41 6.24
CA ILE A 317 -4.89 -15.65 5.44
C ILE A 317 -5.86 -15.56 4.26
N ASN A 318 -7.08 -15.05 4.48
CA ASN A 318 -8.05 -14.81 3.42
C ASN A 318 -7.51 -13.79 2.41
N LEU A 319 -7.06 -12.61 2.84
CA LEU A 319 -6.48 -11.58 1.97
C LEU A 319 -5.30 -12.11 1.14
N TRP A 320 -4.42 -12.92 1.72
CA TRP A 320 -3.32 -13.56 0.99
C TRP A 320 -3.85 -14.53 -0.08
N CYS A 321 -4.82 -15.37 0.26
CA CYS A 321 -5.43 -16.31 -0.70
C CYS A 321 -6.16 -15.56 -1.82
N ASP A 322 -6.96 -14.54 -1.49
CA ASP A 322 -7.70 -13.68 -2.44
C ASP A 322 -6.75 -12.99 -3.45
N ILE A 323 -5.50 -12.72 -3.06
CA ILE A 323 -4.42 -12.21 -3.94
C ILE A 323 -3.79 -13.32 -4.81
N GLN A 324 -3.66 -14.55 -4.31
CA GLN A 324 -3.06 -15.66 -5.08
C GLN A 324 -4.04 -16.28 -6.09
N ASP A 325 -5.33 -16.39 -5.75
CA ASP A 325 -6.36 -16.99 -6.61
C ASP A 325 -6.96 -16.00 -7.63
N GLY A 326 -6.64 -14.71 -7.51
CA GLY A 326 -7.06 -13.65 -8.43
C GLY A 326 -8.46 -13.10 -8.15
N THR A 327 -9.05 -13.42 -6.99
CA THR A 327 -10.28 -12.76 -6.49
C THR A 327 -10.07 -11.25 -6.31
N ILE A 328 -8.88 -10.84 -5.88
CA ILE A 328 -8.46 -9.44 -5.89
C ILE A 328 -7.78 -9.11 -7.24
N PRO A 329 -8.23 -8.07 -7.96
CA PRO A 329 -7.65 -7.66 -9.25
C PRO A 329 -6.14 -7.45 -9.21
N GLY A 330 -5.42 -7.88 -10.24
CA GLY A 330 -3.96 -7.73 -10.34
C GLY A 330 -3.44 -6.31 -10.01
N PRO A 331 -4.00 -5.23 -10.61
CA PRO A 331 -3.63 -3.86 -10.26
C PRO A 331 -3.91 -3.49 -8.79
N ILE A 332 -5.02 -3.98 -8.23
CA ILE A 332 -5.41 -3.73 -6.83
C ILE A 332 -4.49 -4.49 -5.86
N ALA A 333 -4.12 -5.73 -6.17
CA ALA A 333 -3.12 -6.50 -5.43
C ALA A 333 -1.72 -5.87 -5.49
N GLN A 334 -1.34 -5.27 -6.62
CA GLN A 334 -0.10 -4.47 -6.71
C GLN A 334 -0.19 -3.19 -5.86
N ARG A 335 -1.34 -2.52 -5.82
CA ARG A 335 -1.56 -1.34 -4.97
C ARG A 335 -1.45 -1.67 -3.48
N PHE A 336 -1.96 -2.82 -3.02
CA PHE A 336 -1.70 -3.32 -1.67
C PHE A 336 -0.20 -3.52 -1.41
N LYS A 337 0.50 -4.26 -2.27
CA LYS A 337 1.95 -4.52 -2.15
C LYS A 337 2.78 -3.24 -2.10
N LYS A 338 2.57 -2.33 -3.03
CA LYS A 338 3.19 -0.99 -3.12
C LYS A 338 2.94 -0.16 -1.84
N THR A 339 1.76 -0.29 -1.23
CA THR A 339 1.42 0.38 0.03
C THR A 339 2.18 -0.25 1.22
N LEU A 340 2.23 -1.58 1.30
CA LEU A 340 2.93 -2.31 2.36
C LEU A 340 4.46 -2.13 2.29
N GLU A 341 5.01 -2.12 1.07
CA GLU A 341 6.41 -1.80 0.80
C GLU A 341 6.75 -0.35 1.18
N LYS A 342 5.91 0.62 0.77
CA LYS A 342 6.08 2.01 1.19
C LYS A 342 6.02 2.16 2.72
N TYR A 343 5.13 1.43 3.40
CA TYR A 343 5.08 1.39 4.86
C TYR A 343 6.40 0.90 5.46
N LYS A 344 6.90 -0.27 5.02
CA LYS A 344 8.16 -0.86 5.50
C LYS A 344 9.33 0.12 5.31
N ASN A 345 9.46 0.70 4.11
CA ASN A 345 10.52 1.65 3.78
C ASN A 345 10.42 2.94 4.63
N LYS A 346 9.20 3.45 4.86
CA LYS A 346 9.00 4.63 5.73
C LYS A 346 9.31 4.33 7.20
N ARG A 347 9.06 3.12 7.69
CA ARG A 347 9.43 2.73 9.06
C ARG A 347 10.94 2.63 9.24
N VAL A 348 11.67 2.07 8.25
CA VAL A 348 13.15 2.08 8.23
C VAL A 348 13.67 3.52 8.22
N GLU A 349 13.15 4.39 7.34
CA GLU A 349 13.48 5.82 7.30
C GLU A 349 13.28 6.54 8.65
N LEU A 350 12.27 6.17 9.45
CA LEU A 350 12.04 6.76 10.77
C LEU A 350 13.04 6.23 11.80
N ILE A 351 13.29 4.91 11.81
CA ILE A 351 14.25 4.28 12.72
C ILE A 351 15.67 4.81 12.46
N GLU A 352 16.08 4.94 11.21
CA GLU A 352 17.36 5.57 10.85
C GLU A 352 17.41 7.05 11.26
N TYR A 353 16.33 7.81 11.06
CA TYR A 353 16.28 9.21 11.48
C TYR A 353 16.40 9.37 12.99
N GLN A 354 15.69 8.54 13.77
CA GLN A 354 15.77 8.49 15.23
C GLN A 354 17.15 8.07 15.74
N ASN A 355 17.81 7.11 15.08
CA ASN A 355 19.18 6.68 15.44
C ASN A 355 20.26 7.72 15.11
N ASN A 356 20.00 8.67 14.21
CA ASN A 356 20.92 9.75 13.86
C ASN A 356 20.70 11.04 14.69
N ILE A 357 19.57 11.14 15.40
CA ILE A 357 19.28 12.22 16.35
C ILE A 357 20.19 12.08 17.60
N LYS A 358 20.67 13.21 18.12
CA LYS A 358 21.44 13.27 19.37
C LYS A 358 20.50 13.21 20.58
N GLU A 359 21.04 12.92 21.76
CA GLU A 359 20.25 12.67 22.98
C GLU A 359 19.20 13.76 23.31
N ASP A 360 19.49 15.03 22.99
CA ASP A 360 18.51 16.13 22.93
C ASP A 360 18.16 16.48 21.47
N PRO A 361 16.93 16.21 20.98
CA PRO A 361 16.47 16.65 19.67
C PRO A 361 16.12 18.15 19.66
N SER A 362 16.49 18.87 18.60
CA SER A 362 15.99 20.23 18.38
C SER A 362 14.51 20.22 17.99
N ALA A 363 13.83 21.36 18.16
CA ALA A 363 12.43 21.52 17.74
C ALA A 363 12.19 21.25 16.24
N ALA A 364 13.21 21.44 15.39
CA ALA A 364 13.12 21.11 13.97
C ALA A 364 13.17 19.60 13.72
N GLU A 365 14.09 18.89 14.38
CA GLU A 365 14.21 17.42 14.30
C GLU A 365 12.98 16.73 14.89
N ALA A 366 12.45 17.25 16.00
CA ALA A 366 11.19 16.78 16.57
C ALA A 366 10.01 16.92 15.60
N VAL A 367 9.87 18.08 14.93
CA VAL A 367 8.82 18.30 13.92
C VAL A 367 8.98 17.38 12.71
N GLU A 368 10.21 17.13 12.24
CA GLU A 368 10.45 16.23 11.11
C GLU A 368 10.18 14.74 11.47
N CYS A 369 10.56 14.34 12.68
CA CYS A 369 10.22 13.03 13.24
C CYS A 369 8.69 12.84 13.30
N TRP A 370 7.95 13.85 13.76
CA TRP A 370 6.48 13.85 13.76
C TRP A 370 5.86 13.74 12.36
N LYS A 371 6.44 14.36 11.32
CA LYS A 371 5.97 14.18 9.92
C LYS A 371 6.14 12.74 9.44
N LYS A 372 7.34 12.16 9.66
CA LYS A 372 7.64 10.76 9.27
C LYS A 372 6.72 9.79 10.01
N TYR A 373 6.53 9.97 11.31
CA TYR A 373 5.59 9.20 12.11
C TYR A 373 4.15 9.32 11.58
N TYR A 374 3.68 10.52 11.26
CA TYR A 374 2.34 10.73 10.70
C TYR A 374 2.15 10.04 9.33
N GLU A 375 3.16 10.03 8.45
CA GLU A 375 3.08 9.28 7.19
C GLU A 375 2.98 7.76 7.43
N ILE A 376 3.70 7.22 8.42
CA ILE A 376 3.64 5.80 8.81
C ILE A 376 2.25 5.45 9.37
N VAL A 377 1.70 6.26 10.27
CA VAL A 377 0.34 6.05 10.82
C VAL A 377 -0.72 6.10 9.72
N MET A 378 -0.63 7.07 8.80
CA MET A 378 -1.55 7.15 7.64
C MET A 378 -1.45 5.95 6.70
N LEU A 379 -0.27 5.33 6.57
CA LEU A 379 -0.08 4.09 5.81
C LEU A 379 -0.57 2.85 6.60
N CYS A 380 -0.40 2.83 7.92
CA CYS A 380 -0.88 1.78 8.81
C CYS A 380 -2.43 1.67 8.76
N GLU A 381 -3.12 2.79 8.97
CA GLU A 381 -4.59 2.86 8.88
C GLU A 381 -5.11 2.50 7.49
N LEU A 382 -4.39 2.92 6.44
CA LEU A 382 -4.70 2.50 5.07
C LEU A 382 -4.55 0.99 4.89
N LEU A 383 -3.51 0.38 5.46
CA LEU A 383 -3.27 -1.07 5.39
C LEU A 383 -4.32 -1.88 6.16
N LYS A 384 -4.72 -1.45 7.36
CA LYS A 384 -5.83 -2.07 8.13
C LYS A 384 -7.14 -2.11 7.32
N MET A 385 -7.44 -1.08 6.52
CA MET A 385 -8.61 -1.07 5.64
C MET A 385 -8.58 -2.10 4.49
N TRP A 386 -7.45 -2.76 4.20
CA TRP A 386 -7.40 -3.90 3.28
C TRP A 386 -7.73 -5.24 3.97
N GLU A 387 -7.52 -5.30 5.29
CA GLU A 387 -7.73 -6.51 6.08
C GLU A 387 -9.23 -6.71 6.36
N ASP A 388 -10.02 -5.61 6.41
CA ASP A 388 -11.50 -5.63 6.34
C ASP A 388 -12.01 -6.28 5.04
N LEU A 389 -12.78 -7.35 5.20
CA LEU A 389 -13.52 -8.11 4.18
C LEU A 389 -14.30 -7.21 3.19
N ARG A 390 -14.80 -6.06 3.65
CA ARG A 390 -15.76 -5.20 2.92
C ARG A 390 -15.19 -4.46 1.72
N LEU A 391 -13.86 -4.32 1.60
CA LEU A 391 -13.23 -3.49 0.56
C LEU A 391 -12.44 -4.27 -0.50
N ARG A 392 -12.17 -5.57 -0.31
CA ARG A 392 -11.16 -6.33 -1.10
C ARG A 392 -11.29 -6.25 -2.62
N VAL A 393 -12.53 -6.25 -3.16
CA VAL A 393 -12.78 -6.21 -4.62
C VAL A 393 -12.43 -4.85 -5.26
N HIS A 394 -12.38 -3.77 -4.47
CA HIS A 394 -12.15 -2.40 -4.95
C HIS A 394 -10.90 -1.73 -4.35
N GLY A 395 -10.43 -2.22 -3.20
CA GLY A 395 -9.47 -1.55 -2.33
C GLY A 395 -10.04 -0.32 -1.61
N PRO A 396 -9.42 0.12 -0.50
CA PRO A 396 -9.64 1.47 0.04
C PRO A 396 -9.11 2.53 -0.93
N PHE A 397 -9.78 3.68 -1.04
CA PHE A 397 -9.24 4.85 -1.75
C PHE A 397 -8.05 5.44 -0.98
N PHE A 398 -6.99 5.84 -1.68
CA PHE A 398 -5.80 6.38 -1.02
C PHE A 398 -6.12 7.77 -0.40
N PRO A 399 -5.81 8.03 0.88
CA PRO A 399 -5.98 9.36 1.47
C PRO A 399 -5.05 10.39 0.80
N ARG A 400 -5.59 11.10 -0.19
CA ARG A 400 -4.85 12.09 -0.99
C ARG A 400 -4.43 13.29 -0.14
N ILE A 401 -3.16 13.70 -0.27
CA ILE A 401 -2.68 14.99 0.24
C ILE A 401 -3.57 16.11 -0.33
N LEU A 402 -4.16 16.92 0.53
CA LEU A 402 -5.14 17.93 0.13
C LEU A 402 -4.46 19.14 -0.53
N ARG A 403 -4.30 19.10 -1.86
CA ARG A 403 -3.98 20.27 -2.70
C ARG A 403 -5.05 21.34 -2.48
N ARG A 404 -4.69 22.39 -1.72
CA ARG A 404 -5.59 23.49 -1.36
C ARG A 404 -6.12 24.16 -2.63
N ARG A 405 -7.45 24.21 -2.78
CA ARG A 405 -8.15 24.99 -3.81
C ARG A 405 -7.65 26.44 -3.79
N LYS A 406 -7.26 26.97 -4.94
CA LYS A 406 -6.77 28.35 -5.10
C LYS A 406 -7.90 29.37 -5.04
N GLY A 407 -9.07 29.01 -5.57
CA GLY A 407 -10.21 29.92 -5.71
C GLY A 407 -10.06 30.81 -6.95
N LYS A 408 -10.58 32.03 -6.89
CA LYS A 408 -10.51 33.00 -8.00
C LYS A 408 -9.22 33.81 -7.93
N ARG A 409 -8.72 34.28 -9.08
CA ARG A 409 -7.56 35.18 -9.20
C ARG A 409 -7.89 36.56 -8.60
N ASP A 410 -6.92 37.21 -7.98
CA ASP A 410 -7.12 38.50 -7.28
C ASP A 410 -7.63 39.63 -8.20
N PHE A 411 -7.22 39.61 -9.47
CA PHE A 411 -7.67 40.57 -10.49
C PHE A 411 -9.02 40.20 -11.14
N GLY A 412 -9.71 39.17 -10.64
CA GLY A 412 -11.11 38.84 -10.93
C GLY A 412 -11.43 38.30 -12.33
N LYS A 413 -10.46 38.25 -13.25
CA LYS A 413 -10.62 37.70 -14.61
C LYS A 413 -10.13 36.25 -14.70
N THR A 414 -10.69 35.52 -15.64
CA THR A 414 -10.32 34.13 -15.98
C THR A 414 -9.33 34.09 -17.15
N ILE A 415 -8.48 33.08 -17.20
CA ILE A 415 -7.50 32.81 -18.26
C ILE A 415 -7.92 31.55 -19.05
N THR A 416 -7.68 31.59 -20.36
CA THR A 416 -7.72 30.42 -21.24
C THR A 416 -6.28 29.92 -21.46
N HIS A 417 -5.98 28.75 -20.90
CA HIS A 417 -4.69 28.07 -21.00
C HIS A 417 -4.66 27.24 -22.29
N ILE A 418 -3.74 27.52 -23.20
CA ILE A 418 -3.60 26.81 -24.48
C ILE A 418 -2.45 25.80 -24.34
N VAL A 419 -2.72 24.51 -24.53
CA VAL A 419 -1.75 23.42 -24.34
C VAL A 419 -1.31 22.87 -25.70
N ALA A 420 -0.18 23.35 -26.21
CA ALA A 420 0.36 22.94 -27.49
C ALA A 420 1.88 23.20 -27.58
N LYS A 421 2.63 22.18 -28.04
CA LYS A 421 4.08 22.25 -28.30
C LYS A 421 4.45 23.27 -29.39
N VAL A 422 3.56 23.51 -30.35
CA VAL A 422 3.68 24.53 -31.39
C VAL A 422 2.32 25.21 -31.55
N MET A 423 2.30 26.54 -31.61
CA MET A 423 1.09 27.34 -31.74
C MET A 423 1.08 28.07 -33.09
N THR A 424 -0.04 27.97 -33.82
CA THR A 424 -0.27 28.72 -35.07
C THR A 424 -1.29 29.83 -34.85
N THR A 425 -1.30 30.85 -35.71
CA THR A 425 -2.33 31.90 -35.68
C THR A 425 -3.74 31.37 -35.88
N ASP A 426 -3.88 30.24 -36.58
CA ASP A 426 -5.16 29.62 -36.89
C ASP A 426 -5.82 29.01 -35.65
N MET A 427 -5.02 28.45 -34.74
CA MET A 427 -5.48 27.87 -33.46
C MET A 427 -6.12 28.90 -32.51
N VAL A 428 -5.99 30.20 -32.81
CA VAL A 428 -6.50 31.30 -31.97
C VAL A 428 -7.68 32.04 -32.60
N LYS A 429 -8.02 31.78 -33.87
CA LYS A 429 -9.03 32.56 -34.64
C LYS A 429 -10.44 32.51 -34.04
N ASP A 430 -10.79 31.39 -33.40
CA ASP A 430 -12.13 31.15 -32.85
C ASP A 430 -12.28 31.61 -31.39
N LEU A 431 -11.26 32.26 -30.81
CA LEU A 431 -11.32 32.85 -29.46
C LEU A 431 -11.70 34.33 -29.54
N SER A 432 -12.46 34.83 -28.56
CA SER A 432 -12.90 36.24 -28.58
C SER A 432 -11.74 37.19 -28.23
N SER A 433 -11.76 38.39 -28.80
CA SER A 433 -10.71 39.41 -28.65
C SER A 433 -10.43 39.84 -27.20
N ASP A 434 -11.39 39.63 -26.29
CA ASP A 434 -11.27 39.94 -24.85
C ASP A 434 -10.74 38.77 -24.01
N THR A 435 -10.44 37.62 -24.62
CA THR A 435 -9.96 36.42 -23.93
C THR A 435 -8.49 36.57 -23.50
N PHE A 436 -8.21 36.40 -22.21
CA PHE A 436 -6.84 36.37 -21.68
C PHE A 436 -6.24 34.99 -21.95
N LEU A 437 -5.12 34.93 -22.67
CA LEU A 437 -4.48 33.69 -23.10
C LEU A 437 -3.15 33.45 -22.38
N GLN A 438 -2.85 32.19 -22.08
CA GLN A 438 -1.52 31.74 -21.64
C GLN A 438 -1.18 30.42 -22.34
N GLN A 439 -0.10 30.38 -23.12
CA GLN A 439 0.39 29.14 -23.72
C GLN A 439 1.18 28.31 -22.70
N HIS A 440 1.04 27.00 -22.80
CA HIS A 440 1.85 25.97 -22.15
C HIS A 440 2.26 24.94 -23.21
N ASP A 441 3.49 24.44 -23.11
CA ASP A 441 4.01 23.30 -23.88
C ASP A 441 3.59 21.96 -23.27
N ASP A 442 3.35 21.95 -21.95
CA ASP A 442 2.92 20.81 -21.14
C ASP A 442 1.52 21.00 -20.49
N LEU A 443 0.83 19.88 -20.23
CA LEU A 443 -0.52 19.88 -19.66
C LEU A 443 -0.52 20.01 -18.13
N ASP A 444 0.46 19.46 -17.41
CA ASP A 444 0.56 19.62 -15.96
C ASP A 444 0.92 21.06 -15.58
N LEU A 445 1.81 21.73 -16.31
CA LEU A 445 2.09 23.17 -16.16
C LEU A 445 0.85 24.05 -16.37
N ALA A 446 -0.04 23.66 -17.30
CA ALA A 446 -1.30 24.36 -17.53
C ALA A 446 -2.25 24.20 -16.34
N LEU A 447 -2.42 22.97 -15.82
CA LEU A 447 -3.24 22.66 -14.64
C LEU A 447 -2.67 23.31 -13.36
N ASP A 448 -1.34 23.35 -13.22
CA ASP A 448 -0.64 24.08 -12.16
C ASP A 448 -0.78 25.61 -12.28
N SER A 449 -1.11 26.12 -13.46
CA SER A 449 -1.37 27.55 -13.68
C SER A 449 -2.85 27.95 -13.54
N CYS A 450 -3.79 27.01 -13.56
CA CYS A 450 -5.24 27.26 -13.50
C CYS A 450 -5.75 27.73 -12.12
N TYR A 451 -6.85 28.47 -12.12
CA TYR A 451 -7.67 28.91 -10.97
C TYR A 451 -9.16 28.65 -11.26
N SER A 452 -10.03 28.76 -10.25
CA SER A 452 -11.48 28.59 -10.42
C SER A 452 -12.08 29.60 -11.42
N GLY A 453 -12.65 29.07 -12.50
CA GLY A 453 -13.22 29.80 -13.63
C GLY A 453 -12.38 29.74 -14.91
N ASP A 454 -11.14 29.25 -14.84
CA ASP A 454 -10.26 29.15 -16.00
C ASP A 454 -10.63 27.99 -16.93
N THR A 455 -10.16 28.07 -18.18
CA THR A 455 -10.40 27.05 -19.21
C THR A 455 -9.08 26.56 -19.80
N VAL A 456 -8.87 25.24 -19.84
CA VAL A 456 -7.77 24.58 -20.54
C VAL A 456 -8.25 24.16 -21.93
N VAL A 457 -7.47 24.48 -22.96
CA VAL A 457 -7.73 24.17 -24.36
C VAL A 457 -6.59 23.33 -24.89
N ILE A 458 -6.89 22.06 -25.16
CA ILE A 458 -5.94 21.04 -25.63
C ILE A 458 -6.14 20.87 -27.14
N PHE A 459 -5.05 20.79 -27.89
CA PHE A 459 -5.04 20.60 -29.34
C PHE A 459 -4.69 19.15 -29.72
N PRO A 460 -4.74 18.75 -31.01
CA PRO A 460 -4.41 17.39 -31.42
C PRO A 460 -2.98 17.01 -31.04
N GLY A 461 -2.82 15.86 -30.39
CA GLY A 461 -1.56 15.41 -29.82
C GLY A 461 -1.73 14.33 -28.75
N GLU A 462 -0.58 13.83 -28.29
CA GLU A 462 -0.44 12.87 -27.20
C GLU A 462 0.10 13.57 -25.96
N TYR A 463 -0.54 13.31 -24.82
CA TYR A 463 -0.30 13.98 -23.55
C TYR A 463 -0.28 12.99 -22.38
N GLN A 464 0.48 13.32 -21.34
CA GLN A 464 0.34 12.76 -19.99
C GLN A 464 0.06 13.93 -19.03
N ALA A 465 -0.61 13.66 -17.92
CA ALA A 465 -0.84 14.66 -16.87
C ALA A 465 -1.16 14.01 -15.52
N VAL A 466 -0.27 14.20 -14.55
CA VAL A 466 -0.39 13.76 -13.16
C VAL A 466 -1.36 14.65 -12.37
N ASN A 467 -1.42 15.96 -12.66
CA ASN A 467 -2.31 16.89 -11.97
C ASN A 467 -3.80 16.64 -12.25
N LEU A 468 -4.15 15.87 -13.29
CA LEU A 468 -5.52 15.39 -13.49
C LEU A 468 -6.01 14.52 -12.31
N ALA A 469 -5.11 13.85 -11.57
CA ALA A 469 -5.44 13.02 -10.42
C ALA A 469 -5.83 13.83 -9.16
N LEU A 470 -5.92 15.17 -9.25
CA LEU A 470 -6.28 16.04 -8.13
C LEU A 470 -6.84 17.42 -8.56
N LEU A 471 -7.97 17.42 -9.28
CA LEU A 471 -8.67 18.65 -9.68
C LEU A 471 -9.50 19.23 -8.52
N THR A 472 -9.09 20.39 -7.99
CA THR A 472 -9.70 21.03 -6.80
C THR A 472 -10.28 22.43 -7.03
N ASP A 473 -10.04 23.02 -8.20
CA ASP A 473 -10.61 24.31 -8.65
C ASP A 473 -11.66 24.09 -9.75
N ASP A 474 -12.66 24.98 -9.84
CA ASP A 474 -13.78 24.82 -10.78
C ASP A 474 -13.32 25.19 -12.20
N ILE A 475 -12.96 24.21 -13.04
CA ILE A 475 -12.33 24.44 -14.36
C ILE A 475 -13.01 23.67 -15.51
N ILE A 476 -12.81 24.17 -16.72
CA ILE A 476 -13.20 23.50 -17.97
C ILE A 476 -11.93 23.04 -18.69
N ILE A 477 -11.90 21.79 -19.16
CA ILE A 477 -10.84 21.22 -20.00
C ILE A 477 -11.51 20.78 -21.31
N LYS A 478 -11.17 21.40 -22.44
CA LYS A 478 -11.73 21.03 -23.76
C LYS A 478 -10.65 20.67 -24.78
N GLY A 479 -10.93 19.65 -25.58
CA GLY A 479 -10.24 19.42 -26.85
C GLY A 479 -10.72 20.35 -27.97
N VAL A 480 -9.84 20.66 -28.91
CA VAL A 480 -10.13 21.36 -30.17
C VAL A 480 -9.62 20.50 -31.33
N GLY A 481 -10.53 19.85 -32.05
CA GLY A 481 -10.23 18.85 -33.08
C GLY A 481 -11.20 17.68 -32.97
N LYS A 482 -10.79 16.49 -33.45
CA LYS A 482 -11.50 15.24 -33.15
C LYS A 482 -11.06 14.70 -31.78
N ARG A 483 -11.98 14.11 -31.02
CA ARG A 483 -11.67 13.55 -29.68
C ARG A 483 -10.67 12.39 -29.75
N GLU A 484 -10.62 11.68 -30.87
CA GLU A 484 -9.70 10.58 -31.17
C GLU A 484 -8.27 11.06 -31.43
N GLU A 485 -8.09 12.34 -31.82
CA GLU A 485 -6.80 12.95 -32.12
C GLU A 485 -6.18 13.66 -30.90
N ILE A 486 -6.87 13.64 -29.75
CA ILE A 486 -6.49 14.29 -28.50
C ILE A 486 -6.43 13.19 -27.43
N MET A 487 -5.27 12.53 -27.32
CA MET A 487 -5.09 11.37 -26.45
C MET A 487 -4.33 11.78 -25.19
N ILE A 488 -4.99 11.69 -24.04
CA ILE A 488 -4.35 11.81 -22.73
C ILE A 488 -4.20 10.40 -22.16
N THR A 489 -2.97 9.99 -21.91
CA THR A 489 -2.61 8.73 -21.24
C THR A 489 -2.37 8.95 -19.75
N SER A 490 -2.76 7.98 -18.93
CA SER A 490 -2.43 8.01 -17.50
C SER A 490 -0.97 7.61 -17.27
N GLU A 491 -0.34 8.21 -16.26
CA GLU A 491 1.03 7.88 -15.86
C GLU A 491 1.05 6.61 -14.95
N PRO A 492 1.64 5.48 -15.40
CA PRO A 492 1.52 4.19 -14.70
C PRO A 492 2.11 4.14 -13.28
N SER A 493 2.98 5.09 -12.91
CA SER A 493 3.53 5.18 -11.56
C SER A 493 2.52 5.70 -10.52
N HIS A 494 1.41 6.31 -10.95
CA HIS A 494 0.37 6.87 -10.08
C HIS A 494 -0.82 5.91 -9.85
N ASP A 495 -1.53 6.08 -8.73
CA ASP A 495 -2.63 5.18 -8.34
C ASP A 495 -3.97 5.51 -9.04
N SER A 496 -4.14 6.73 -9.55
CA SER A 496 -5.39 7.24 -10.14
C SER A 496 -5.10 8.12 -11.36
N PHE A 497 -6.04 8.19 -12.31
CA PHE A 497 -5.88 9.04 -13.50
C PHE A 497 -6.54 10.42 -13.39
N VAL A 498 -7.88 10.50 -13.46
CA VAL A 498 -8.60 11.78 -13.37
C VAL A 498 -9.49 11.81 -12.14
N VAL A 499 -9.33 12.79 -11.26
CA VAL A 499 -10.07 12.87 -9.99
C VAL A 499 -10.54 14.28 -9.69
N SER A 500 -11.83 14.45 -9.40
CA SER A 500 -12.44 15.74 -9.07
C SER A 500 -12.87 15.84 -7.59
N LYS A 501 -12.50 16.95 -6.96
CA LYS A 501 -13.06 17.46 -5.70
C LYS A 501 -13.72 18.84 -5.84
N ALA A 502 -13.60 19.50 -7.00
CA ALA A 502 -14.13 20.85 -7.19
C ALA A 502 -15.66 20.85 -7.27
N ALA A 503 -16.29 22.01 -7.11
CA ALA A 503 -17.74 22.11 -7.14
C ALA A 503 -18.30 21.85 -8.55
N ASN A 504 -17.60 22.29 -9.60
CA ASN A 504 -17.94 22.00 -10.99
C ASN A 504 -16.67 21.82 -11.84
N VAL A 505 -16.44 20.63 -12.40
CA VAL A 505 -15.41 20.37 -13.42
C VAL A 505 -16.08 19.89 -14.71
N LYS A 506 -15.61 20.35 -15.88
CA LYS A 506 -16.07 19.84 -17.18
C LYS A 506 -14.90 19.40 -18.06
N LEU A 507 -14.93 18.15 -18.53
CA LEU A 507 -14.04 17.64 -19.59
C LEU A 507 -14.84 17.49 -20.89
N MET A 508 -14.26 17.87 -22.02
CA MET A 508 -14.91 17.83 -23.33
C MET A 508 -13.96 17.39 -24.45
N HIS A 509 -14.50 16.67 -25.44
CA HIS A 509 -13.88 16.50 -26.77
C HIS A 509 -12.48 15.85 -26.75
N LEU A 510 -12.24 14.88 -25.86
CA LEU A 510 -10.92 14.26 -25.66
C LEU A 510 -11.01 12.76 -25.38
N SER A 511 -9.92 12.04 -25.61
CA SER A 511 -9.75 10.64 -25.26
C SER A 511 -8.92 10.50 -23.99
N LEU A 512 -9.46 9.83 -22.98
CA LEU A 512 -8.73 9.36 -21.80
C LEU A 512 -8.36 7.88 -22.02
N ILE A 513 -7.08 7.55 -21.84
CA ILE A 513 -6.53 6.21 -22.01
C ILE A 513 -5.87 5.78 -20.71
N GLN A 514 -6.46 4.79 -20.04
CA GLN A 514 -5.91 4.22 -18.82
C GLN A 514 -4.77 3.24 -19.13
N GLN A 515 -3.68 3.37 -18.38
CA GLN A 515 -2.51 2.50 -18.37
C GLN A 515 -1.95 2.44 -16.94
N GLY A 516 -1.96 1.27 -16.30
CA GLY A 516 -1.33 1.00 -14.99
C GLY A 516 -1.98 1.63 -13.75
N THR A 517 -2.78 2.69 -13.89
CA THR A 517 -3.54 3.27 -12.77
C THR A 517 -4.65 2.34 -12.27
N VAL A 518 -4.96 2.42 -10.98
CA VAL A 518 -5.70 1.37 -10.24
C VAL A 518 -7.10 1.83 -9.83
N ASP A 519 -7.20 3.06 -9.32
CA ASP A 519 -8.49 3.75 -9.21
C ASP A 519 -9.07 3.98 -10.61
N GLY A 520 -10.40 4.00 -10.74
CA GLY A 520 -11.08 4.09 -12.04
C GLY A 520 -10.69 5.32 -12.88
N ILE A 521 -10.86 5.22 -14.20
CA ILE A 521 -10.37 6.21 -15.19
C ILE A 521 -10.78 7.66 -14.85
N VAL A 522 -11.97 7.83 -14.26
CA VAL A 522 -12.46 9.08 -13.69
C VAL A 522 -13.07 8.77 -12.32
N VAL A 523 -12.67 9.49 -11.27
CA VAL A 523 -13.28 9.42 -9.93
C VAL A 523 -13.83 10.79 -9.52
N VAL A 524 -15.14 10.86 -9.23
CA VAL A 524 -15.76 12.07 -8.66
C VAL A 524 -15.87 11.88 -7.15
N GLU A 525 -14.95 12.49 -6.39
CA GLU A 525 -14.89 12.36 -4.93
C GLU A 525 -15.83 13.35 -4.22
N SER A 526 -16.06 14.53 -4.81
CA SER A 526 -17.07 15.50 -4.35
C SER A 526 -17.47 16.48 -5.44
N GLY A 527 -18.61 17.16 -5.28
CA GLY A 527 -19.10 18.19 -6.21
C GLY A 527 -19.76 17.62 -7.47
N HIS A 528 -19.62 18.32 -8.60
CA HIS A 528 -20.15 17.92 -9.90
C HIS A 528 -19.04 17.77 -10.94
N MET A 529 -19.10 16.71 -11.73
CA MET A 529 -18.26 16.53 -12.91
C MET A 529 -19.10 16.27 -14.16
N THR A 530 -18.79 16.97 -15.24
CA THR A 530 -19.40 16.76 -16.57
C THR A 530 -18.37 16.20 -17.55
N LEU A 531 -18.72 15.12 -18.24
CA LEU A 531 -17.99 14.56 -19.38
C LEU A 531 -18.88 14.73 -20.63
N GLU A 532 -18.37 15.35 -21.70
CA GLU A 532 -19.16 15.65 -22.90
C GLU A 532 -18.38 15.33 -24.18
N ASN A 533 -18.88 14.35 -24.93
CA ASN A 533 -18.25 13.85 -26.16
C ASN A 533 -16.78 13.44 -25.95
N CYS A 534 -16.54 12.58 -24.95
CA CYS A 534 -15.24 12.01 -24.62
C CYS A 534 -15.19 10.50 -24.91
N VAL A 535 -13.98 9.93 -25.04
CA VAL A 535 -13.76 8.47 -25.11
C VAL A 535 -12.98 8.04 -23.88
N LEU A 536 -13.48 7.04 -23.15
CA LEU A 536 -12.87 6.50 -21.94
C LEU A 536 -12.41 5.05 -22.18
N LYS A 537 -11.13 4.86 -22.47
CA LYS A 537 -10.51 3.53 -22.63
C LYS A 537 -9.97 3.08 -21.27
N CYS A 538 -10.72 2.20 -20.60
CA CYS A 538 -10.45 1.79 -19.23
C CYS A 538 -9.59 0.52 -19.18
N GLU A 539 -8.75 0.41 -18.15
CA GLU A 539 -8.04 -0.81 -17.78
C GLU A 539 -8.60 -1.38 -16.48
N GLY A 540 -8.83 -0.54 -15.47
CA GLY A 540 -9.39 -0.92 -14.17
C GLY A 540 -10.93 -0.84 -14.13
N THR A 541 -11.45 -0.08 -13.18
CA THR A 541 -12.87 0.35 -13.20
C THR A 541 -13.04 1.53 -14.16
N GLY A 542 -14.24 1.73 -14.70
CA GLY A 542 -14.58 2.92 -15.48
C GLY A 542 -14.76 4.16 -14.60
N VAL A 543 -15.93 4.80 -14.67
CA VAL A 543 -16.21 6.05 -13.93
C VAL A 543 -16.78 5.75 -12.55
N CYS A 544 -16.08 6.15 -11.48
CA CYS A 544 -16.54 6.02 -10.09
C CYS A 544 -17.12 7.34 -9.57
N VAL A 545 -18.31 7.30 -8.96
CA VAL A 545 -18.93 8.48 -8.32
C VAL A 545 -19.14 8.19 -6.83
N LEU A 546 -18.45 8.92 -5.95
CA LEU A 546 -18.46 8.68 -4.51
C LEU A 546 -19.70 9.26 -3.81
N THR A 547 -19.86 8.91 -2.53
CA THR A 547 -20.99 9.30 -1.68
C THR A 547 -21.27 10.81 -1.71
N GLY A 548 -22.46 11.18 -2.19
CA GLY A 548 -22.89 12.58 -2.30
C GLY A 548 -22.25 13.39 -3.44
N ALA A 549 -21.35 12.81 -4.23
CA ALA A 549 -20.84 13.40 -5.46
C ALA A 549 -21.85 13.26 -6.62
N SER A 550 -21.65 14.03 -7.68
CA SER A 550 -22.56 14.07 -8.83
C SER A 550 -21.84 14.06 -10.19
N LEU A 551 -22.45 13.39 -11.16
CA LEU A 551 -21.89 13.11 -12.48
C LEU A 551 -22.90 13.40 -13.59
N THR A 552 -22.43 13.98 -14.68
CA THR A 552 -23.16 14.03 -15.96
C THR A 552 -22.25 13.53 -17.08
N ILE A 553 -22.65 12.48 -17.80
CA ILE A 553 -21.94 12.03 -19.02
C ILE A 553 -22.88 12.20 -20.21
N LYS A 554 -22.40 12.86 -21.26
CA LYS A 554 -23.13 13.07 -22.52
C LYS A 554 -22.31 12.64 -23.73
N ASP A 555 -22.96 12.00 -24.70
CA ASP A 555 -22.41 11.74 -26.06
C ASP A 555 -21.04 11.02 -26.06
N SER A 556 -20.73 10.28 -24.99
CA SER A 556 -19.40 9.72 -24.70
C SER A 556 -19.38 8.19 -24.77
N GLU A 557 -18.19 7.65 -24.95
CA GLU A 557 -17.92 6.21 -25.09
C GLU A 557 -17.14 5.70 -23.88
N ILE A 558 -17.57 4.58 -23.28
CA ILE A 558 -16.89 3.92 -22.15
C ILE A 558 -16.63 2.46 -22.51
N ILE A 559 -15.36 2.10 -22.64
CA ILE A 559 -14.93 0.82 -23.20
C ILE A 559 -13.84 0.14 -22.37
N GLY A 560 -13.95 -1.18 -22.24
CA GLY A 560 -12.83 -2.06 -21.87
C GLY A 560 -12.64 -2.38 -20.38
N ALA A 561 -13.38 -1.72 -19.49
CA ALA A 561 -13.19 -1.83 -18.03
C ALA A 561 -13.17 -3.30 -17.53
N GLN A 562 -12.16 -3.64 -16.72
CA GLN A 562 -12.17 -4.88 -15.94
C GLN A 562 -13.28 -4.88 -14.90
N GLY A 563 -13.57 -3.72 -14.29
CA GLY A 563 -14.70 -3.51 -13.39
C GLY A 563 -16.00 -3.13 -14.12
N ALA A 564 -16.89 -2.43 -13.41
CA ALA A 564 -18.06 -1.79 -14.04
C ALA A 564 -17.65 -0.58 -14.90
N GLY A 565 -18.40 -0.29 -15.97
CA GLY A 565 -18.19 0.90 -16.82
C GLY A 565 -18.53 2.22 -16.09
N VAL A 566 -19.59 2.21 -15.28
CA VAL A 566 -19.90 3.29 -14.32
C VAL A 566 -20.26 2.65 -12.98
N GLU A 567 -19.69 3.14 -11.88
CA GLU A 567 -20.03 2.71 -10.52
C GLU A 567 -20.48 3.88 -9.64
N LEU A 568 -21.68 3.75 -9.07
CA LEU A 568 -22.33 4.73 -8.22
C LEU A 568 -22.33 4.27 -6.75
N TYR A 569 -21.59 4.99 -5.91
CA TYR A 569 -21.60 4.80 -4.46
C TYR A 569 -22.86 5.41 -3.82
N PRO A 570 -23.19 5.02 -2.58
CA PRO A 570 -24.45 5.37 -1.96
C PRO A 570 -24.73 6.88 -1.89
N GLY A 571 -25.94 7.30 -2.25
CA GLY A 571 -26.36 8.70 -2.24
C GLY A 571 -25.69 9.60 -3.27
N SER A 572 -24.88 9.07 -4.19
CA SER A 572 -24.40 9.82 -5.36
C SER A 572 -25.53 10.12 -6.35
N THR A 573 -25.28 10.97 -7.35
CA THR A 573 -26.26 11.28 -8.41
C THR A 573 -25.60 11.24 -9.79
N ALA A 574 -26.20 10.54 -10.75
CA ALA A 574 -25.69 10.44 -12.12
C ALA A 574 -26.76 10.73 -13.19
N ILE A 575 -26.35 11.43 -14.24
CA ILE A 575 -27.13 11.65 -15.47
C ILE A 575 -26.33 11.13 -16.65
N LEU A 576 -26.85 10.13 -17.36
CA LEU A 576 -26.24 9.52 -18.54
C LEU A 576 -27.15 9.78 -19.76
N GLU A 577 -26.64 10.49 -20.75
CA GLU A 577 -27.39 10.89 -21.95
C GLU A 577 -26.63 10.55 -23.25
N ARG A 578 -27.20 9.71 -24.12
CA ARG A 578 -26.60 9.31 -25.42
C ARG A 578 -25.17 8.72 -25.34
N ASN A 579 -24.86 7.94 -24.29
CA ASN A 579 -23.54 7.31 -24.16
C ASN A 579 -23.53 5.86 -24.64
N GLU A 580 -22.36 5.38 -25.06
CA GLU A 580 -22.08 3.96 -25.31
C GLU A 580 -21.29 3.38 -24.12
N ILE A 581 -21.71 2.22 -23.58
CA ILE A 581 -21.04 1.55 -22.45
C ILE A 581 -20.92 0.05 -22.77
N HIS A 582 -19.70 -0.39 -23.08
CA HIS A 582 -19.50 -1.68 -23.76
C HIS A 582 -18.17 -2.36 -23.43
N HIS A 583 -18.18 -3.69 -23.53
CA HIS A 583 -17.02 -4.54 -23.21
C HIS A 583 -16.46 -4.26 -21.80
N CYS A 584 -17.33 -4.00 -20.82
CA CYS A 584 -17.00 -3.90 -19.40
C CYS A 584 -17.19 -5.26 -18.67
N ASN A 585 -16.65 -5.36 -17.45
CA ASN A 585 -16.48 -6.60 -16.69
C ASN A 585 -15.57 -7.62 -17.42
N ASN A 586 -14.47 -7.18 -18.04
CA ASN A 586 -13.52 -8.05 -18.78
C ASN A 586 -12.64 -8.95 -17.89
N PHE A 587 -13.17 -9.44 -16.77
CA PHE A 587 -12.43 -10.24 -15.82
C PHE A 587 -12.11 -11.66 -16.32
N ARG A 588 -10.82 -11.99 -16.35
CA ARG A 588 -10.32 -13.36 -16.56
C ARG A 588 -10.26 -14.12 -15.22
N THR A 589 -11.41 -14.47 -14.64
CA THR A 589 -11.46 -15.45 -13.54
C THR A 589 -12.04 -16.78 -14.03
N ASN A 590 -11.59 -17.89 -13.45
CA ASN A 590 -12.17 -19.22 -13.71
C ASN A 590 -13.60 -19.36 -13.17
N ASP A 591 -14.03 -18.45 -12.30
CA ASP A 591 -15.37 -18.42 -11.69
C ASP A 591 -16.13 -17.16 -12.08
N SER A 592 -16.18 -16.91 -13.40
CA SER A 592 -16.96 -15.83 -14.02
C SER A 592 -18.46 -15.90 -13.69
N SER A 593 -18.94 -16.99 -13.08
CA SER A 593 -20.31 -17.13 -12.55
C SER A 593 -20.65 -16.03 -11.53
N LYS A 594 -19.68 -15.61 -10.69
CA LYS A 594 -19.89 -14.74 -9.52
C LYS A 594 -20.00 -13.24 -9.83
N SER A 595 -19.21 -12.69 -10.77
CA SER A 595 -19.25 -11.23 -11.02
C SER A 595 -20.59 -10.78 -11.63
N ILE A 596 -21.32 -9.94 -10.91
CA ILE A 596 -22.57 -9.32 -11.38
C ILE A 596 -22.36 -7.94 -12.02
N LEU A 597 -21.16 -7.40 -11.94
CA LEU A 597 -20.80 -6.07 -12.46
C LEU A 597 -20.82 -6.07 -14.00
N GLY A 598 -21.12 -4.93 -14.63
CA GLY A 598 -21.17 -4.84 -16.09
C GLY A 598 -21.19 -3.39 -16.58
N GLY A 599 -22.27 -2.95 -17.21
CA GLY A 599 -22.39 -1.58 -17.72
C GLY A 599 -22.40 -0.54 -16.60
N VAL A 600 -23.45 -0.52 -15.79
CA VAL A 600 -23.62 0.40 -14.65
C VAL A 600 -23.85 -0.37 -13.35
N ASN A 601 -23.13 -0.04 -12.28
CA ASN A 601 -23.32 -0.61 -10.93
C ASN A 601 -23.79 0.45 -9.91
N MET A 602 -24.64 0.05 -8.96
CA MET A 602 -25.19 0.94 -7.93
C MET A 602 -25.14 0.29 -6.54
N LYS A 603 -24.50 0.95 -5.57
CA LYS A 603 -24.42 0.54 -4.15
C LYS A 603 -25.45 1.33 -3.33
N VAL A 604 -26.34 0.66 -2.57
CA VAL A 604 -27.74 1.16 -2.41
C VAL A 604 -28.14 1.86 -1.09
N LEU A 605 -27.35 1.92 -0.02
CA LEU A 605 -27.77 2.61 1.24
C LEU A 605 -26.85 3.78 1.64
N PRO A 606 -27.30 5.05 1.55
CA PRO A 606 -28.53 5.54 0.92
C PRO A 606 -28.57 5.32 -0.60
N ALA A 607 -29.77 5.35 -1.20
CA ALA A 607 -29.94 5.08 -2.64
C ALA A 607 -29.27 6.17 -3.50
N PRO A 608 -28.39 5.81 -4.46
CA PRO A 608 -27.93 6.76 -5.47
C PRO A 608 -29.05 7.04 -6.48
N LYS A 609 -29.10 8.27 -7.00
CA LYS A 609 -30.07 8.68 -8.02
C LYS A 609 -29.46 8.52 -9.41
N LEU A 610 -30.17 7.90 -10.34
CA LEU A 610 -29.66 7.66 -11.70
C LEU A 610 -30.72 7.94 -12.76
N LYS A 611 -30.39 8.88 -13.66
CA LYS A 611 -31.16 9.19 -14.85
C LYS A 611 -30.41 8.73 -16.10
N MET A 612 -31.09 7.99 -16.97
CA MET A 612 -30.54 7.40 -18.18
C MET A 612 -31.48 7.66 -19.35
N THR A 613 -31.00 8.36 -20.37
CA THR A 613 -31.76 8.69 -21.59
C THR A 613 -30.94 8.38 -22.85
N ASN A 614 -31.48 7.58 -23.77
CA ASN A 614 -30.88 7.25 -25.06
C ASN A 614 -29.48 6.58 -25.01
N ASN A 615 -29.09 5.94 -23.91
CA ASN A 615 -27.78 5.25 -23.83
C ASN A 615 -27.85 3.86 -24.49
N HIS A 616 -26.71 3.37 -24.98
CA HIS A 616 -26.56 2.04 -25.56
C HIS A 616 -25.54 1.23 -24.74
N ILE A 617 -25.98 0.12 -24.15
CA ILE A 617 -25.20 -0.67 -23.18
C ILE A 617 -25.12 -2.12 -23.68
N TYR A 618 -23.95 -2.52 -24.17
CA TYR A 618 -23.83 -3.75 -24.96
C TYR A 618 -22.51 -4.50 -24.80
N ASN A 619 -22.51 -5.81 -25.11
CA ASN A 619 -21.33 -6.68 -25.04
C ASN A 619 -20.59 -6.68 -23.67
N ASN A 620 -21.29 -6.42 -22.55
CA ASN A 620 -20.69 -6.47 -21.22
C ASN A 620 -20.79 -7.87 -20.62
N ASN A 621 -19.77 -8.36 -19.90
CA ASN A 621 -19.76 -9.75 -19.39
C ASN A 621 -20.62 -9.96 -18.11
N GLY A 622 -21.37 -8.95 -17.67
CA GLY A 622 -22.33 -9.06 -16.58
C GLY A 622 -23.69 -8.54 -16.98
N TYR A 623 -24.27 -7.68 -16.15
CA TYR A 623 -25.55 -7.03 -16.44
C TYR A 623 -25.36 -5.65 -17.07
N GLY A 624 -26.33 -5.20 -17.86
CA GLY A 624 -26.37 -3.81 -18.34
C GLY A 624 -26.45 -2.81 -17.19
N VAL A 625 -27.32 -3.08 -16.21
CA VAL A 625 -27.41 -2.38 -14.91
C VAL A 625 -27.48 -3.39 -13.76
N SER A 626 -26.61 -3.24 -12.76
CA SER A 626 -26.57 -4.02 -11.52
C SER A 626 -26.84 -3.14 -10.30
N ILE A 627 -27.74 -3.61 -9.42
CA ILE A 627 -28.18 -2.90 -8.20
C ILE A 627 -27.85 -3.79 -6.99
N LEU A 628 -27.01 -3.28 -6.09
CA LEU A 628 -26.46 -3.97 -4.92
C LEU A 628 -27.01 -3.38 -3.61
N PRO A 629 -28.08 -3.96 -3.01
CA PRO A 629 -28.38 -3.75 -1.60
C PRO A 629 -27.21 -4.26 -0.73
N PRO A 630 -26.88 -3.60 0.38
CA PRO A 630 -25.92 -4.13 1.34
C PRO A 630 -26.40 -5.47 1.92
N THR A 631 -25.46 -6.39 2.12
CA THR A 631 -25.65 -7.59 2.94
C THR A 631 -26.11 -7.17 4.34
N GLU A 632 -27.10 -7.85 4.91
CA GLU A 632 -27.61 -7.50 6.25
C GLU A 632 -26.58 -7.79 7.34
N GLN A 633 -26.05 -6.72 7.95
CA GLN A 633 -25.45 -6.78 9.29
C GLN A 633 -25.64 -5.44 10.00
N PHE A 634 -26.38 -5.49 11.11
CA PHE A 634 -26.59 -4.42 12.10
C PHE A 634 -27.25 -3.12 11.61
N PHE A 635 -28.55 -3.19 11.33
CA PHE A 635 -29.46 -2.10 11.70
C PHE A 635 -30.02 -2.36 13.11
N ILE A 636 -30.03 -1.33 13.96
CA ILE A 636 -30.72 -1.39 15.27
C ILE A 636 -32.23 -1.48 15.01
N VAL A 637 -32.89 -2.41 15.69
CA VAL A 637 -34.29 -2.76 15.43
C VAL A 637 -35.24 -1.60 15.74
N ALA A 638 -35.98 -1.19 14.71
CA ALA A 638 -37.30 -0.57 14.87
C ALA A 638 -38.32 -1.55 14.25
N GLU A 639 -39.16 -2.16 15.08
CA GLU A 639 -40.03 -3.25 14.65
C GLU A 639 -41.15 -2.79 13.71
N THR A 640 -41.38 -3.56 12.64
CA THR A 640 -42.75 -3.85 12.15
C THR A 640 -42.75 -5.13 11.30
N CYS A 641 -42.64 -6.28 11.98
CA CYS A 641 -42.67 -7.58 11.30
C CYS A 641 -44.08 -7.86 10.73
N ASN A 642 -44.15 -8.21 9.44
CA ASN A 642 -45.33 -8.87 8.85
C ASN A 642 -44.87 -10.00 7.94
N LYS A 643 -45.17 -11.24 8.34
CA LYS A 643 -44.76 -12.47 7.63
C LYS A 643 -45.71 -12.75 6.46
N GLY A 644 -45.17 -13.10 5.29
CA GLY A 644 -45.93 -13.51 4.11
C GLY A 644 -45.18 -14.58 3.33
N ALA A 645 -45.82 -15.73 3.10
CA ALA A 645 -45.17 -16.96 2.61
C ALA A 645 -44.64 -16.87 1.17
N ALA A 646 -43.74 -17.80 0.83
CA ALA A 646 -43.17 -17.95 -0.50
C ALA A 646 -44.21 -18.37 -1.56
N SER A 647 -44.02 -17.88 -2.78
CA SER A 647 -44.67 -18.34 -4.01
C SER A 647 -43.66 -18.25 -5.15
N GLY A 648 -43.61 -19.28 -6.01
CA GLY A 648 -42.66 -19.38 -7.11
C GLY A 648 -42.98 -18.49 -8.33
N ASP A 649 -42.05 -18.53 -9.29
CA ASP A 649 -41.97 -17.79 -10.56
C ASP A 649 -43.23 -17.06 -11.04
N LYS A 650 -43.25 -15.75 -10.74
CA LYS A 650 -43.77 -14.72 -11.63
C LYS A 650 -42.76 -13.58 -11.65
N LYS A 651 -42.44 -13.05 -12.83
CA LYS A 651 -41.67 -11.80 -12.95
C LYS A 651 -42.50 -10.66 -12.34
N ASP A 652 -42.17 -10.27 -11.12
CA ASP A 652 -42.79 -9.12 -10.47
C ASP A 652 -42.29 -7.80 -11.10
N GLU A 653 -42.87 -7.43 -12.24
CA GLU A 653 -42.73 -6.07 -12.79
C GLU A 653 -43.17 -5.02 -11.75
N ASN A 654 -44.14 -5.38 -10.88
CA ASN A 654 -44.56 -4.59 -9.71
C ASN A 654 -43.52 -4.50 -8.58
N ARG A 655 -42.53 -5.40 -8.50
CA ARG A 655 -41.36 -5.23 -7.61
C ARG A 655 -40.29 -4.38 -8.31
N LEU A 656 -40.01 -4.63 -9.59
CA LEU A 656 -39.03 -3.87 -10.36
C LEU A 656 -39.40 -2.38 -10.42
N SER A 657 -40.64 -2.05 -10.77
CA SER A 657 -41.14 -0.67 -10.82
C SER A 657 -41.11 0.02 -9.45
N LYS A 658 -41.50 -0.69 -8.38
CA LYS A 658 -41.48 -0.18 -7.01
C LYS A 658 -40.06 0.04 -6.48
N VAL A 659 -39.10 -0.82 -6.85
CA VAL A 659 -37.68 -0.60 -6.57
C VAL A 659 -37.13 0.58 -7.37
N MET A 660 -37.43 0.67 -8.68
CA MET A 660 -37.04 1.82 -9.51
C MET A 660 -37.57 3.16 -8.96
N GLN A 661 -38.82 3.21 -8.51
CA GLN A 661 -39.40 4.38 -7.84
C GLN A 661 -38.68 4.70 -6.51
N ASN A 662 -38.48 3.71 -5.64
CA ASN A 662 -37.79 3.90 -4.35
C ASN A 662 -36.33 4.37 -4.54
N LEU A 663 -35.66 3.94 -5.62
CA LEU A 663 -34.29 4.30 -5.95
C LEU A 663 -34.16 5.56 -6.82
N ASN A 664 -35.28 6.20 -7.22
CA ASN A 664 -35.30 7.33 -8.16
C ASN A 664 -34.55 7.02 -9.48
N LEU A 665 -34.83 5.86 -10.08
CA LEU A 665 -34.29 5.44 -11.37
C LEU A 665 -35.18 5.91 -12.51
N GLU A 666 -34.69 6.87 -13.30
CA GLU A 666 -35.36 7.36 -14.51
C GLU A 666 -34.68 6.76 -15.75
N MET A 667 -35.26 5.71 -16.34
CA MET A 667 -34.73 5.09 -17.56
C MET A 667 -35.69 5.28 -18.73
N ASN A 668 -35.28 6.04 -19.75
CA ASN A 668 -36.06 6.31 -20.97
C ASN A 668 -35.22 5.97 -22.22
N ASP A 669 -35.81 5.26 -23.17
CA ASP A 669 -35.26 5.02 -24.52
C ASP A 669 -33.81 4.47 -24.57
N ASN A 670 -33.35 3.79 -23.52
CA ASN A 670 -32.04 3.15 -23.47
C ASN A 670 -32.07 1.78 -24.16
N LYS A 671 -31.06 1.50 -24.98
CA LYS A 671 -30.88 0.20 -25.65
C LYS A 671 -29.92 -0.66 -24.84
N MET A 672 -30.37 -1.84 -24.39
CA MET A 672 -29.52 -2.84 -23.75
C MET A 672 -29.60 -4.13 -24.59
N GLU A 673 -28.46 -4.69 -24.96
CA GLU A 673 -28.39 -5.92 -25.78
C GLU A 673 -27.05 -6.65 -25.61
N ALA A 674 -27.01 -7.97 -25.85
CA ALA A 674 -25.78 -8.77 -25.80
C ALA A 674 -24.96 -8.69 -24.48
N ASN A 675 -25.58 -8.24 -23.38
CA ASN A 675 -25.00 -8.30 -22.04
C ASN A 675 -25.09 -9.74 -21.50
N LEU A 676 -23.95 -10.35 -21.16
CA LEU A 676 -23.81 -11.80 -20.97
C LEU A 676 -24.75 -12.40 -19.91
N LYS A 677 -25.15 -11.63 -18.89
CA LYS A 677 -26.06 -12.09 -17.84
C LYS A 677 -27.48 -11.50 -17.94
N GLY A 678 -27.73 -10.60 -18.90
CA GLY A 678 -29.00 -9.91 -19.13
C GLY A 678 -28.96 -8.41 -18.82
N ASP A 679 -30.08 -7.72 -19.00
CA ASP A 679 -30.07 -6.25 -19.04
C ASP A 679 -30.08 -5.58 -17.66
N ILE A 680 -30.92 -6.02 -16.73
CA ILE A 680 -31.03 -5.42 -15.38
C ILE A 680 -31.10 -6.52 -14.31
N ARG A 681 -30.31 -6.39 -13.25
CA ARG A 681 -30.42 -7.19 -12.01
C ARG A 681 -30.44 -6.33 -10.76
N ILE A 682 -31.49 -6.53 -9.96
CA ILE A 682 -31.44 -6.27 -8.52
C ILE A 682 -30.86 -7.52 -7.89
N ALA A 683 -29.70 -7.41 -7.23
CA ALA A 683 -29.25 -8.48 -6.35
C ALA A 683 -30.18 -8.53 -5.14
N THR A 684 -30.59 -9.73 -4.78
CA THR A 684 -31.20 -10.02 -3.48
C THR A 684 -30.32 -11.07 -2.81
N SER A 685 -30.18 -10.96 -1.49
CA SER A 685 -29.51 -11.93 -0.63
C SER A 685 -30.18 -13.30 -0.71
#